data_AF-A0A2V1H1A8-F1
#
_entry.id   AF-A0A2V1H1A8-F1
#
_cell.length_a   1.000
_cell.length_b   1.000
_cell.length_c   1.000
_cell.angle_alpha   90.00
_cell.angle_beta   90.00
_cell.angle_gamma   90.00
#
_symmetry.space_group_name_H-M   'P 1'
#
loop_
_entity.id
_entity.type
_entity.pdbx_description
1 polymer ?
#
loop_
_entity_poly.entity_id
_entity_poly.type
_entity_poly.pdbx_seq_one_letter_code
_entity_poly.pdbx_strand_id
1 'polypeptide(L)'
;MNKLSLALGFAATALVTGCGGGGSSTPTTPPVATQAGEISGVAAKGIIQKATVTAYEYQGAAEPKKIGEAVTDDKGQYSIEYKNYTGGVVKLVLKAGTETTMKCDIKSCGEGIGFGESVTLPEGFTLQSVVSEVAESEKSIRAPITPYTDMAAARFDEAVKAEGATPAKVASDAISEVSAITGYNVGRVEPVDITDPVAVEKADADTQRAAIMGAAVLALVADGSIADAVKNLSDSFADDGQFDSSDSVKITELTKSWTDTAAVIAEEDSVKNAIDQSVTKEIDLVADDIDSKTSEGTFNPEPTDSAGDTDVAKARELVADIRDILRNIHEADKANSFDQIEKDITDGIEVFDHDVLAMFDVSTIAYEEMFDIIESSEALKAGLESADTHTMKVTIKDGDRLLGELDLVASKETGLKLVLNGDITGVDADDKNVILKDVTISSDMTLAQLREVLLQSDTDNNVTASGTMSSGETVVTLGEAELVATTKDYKKDGVERMTINAPTASIENGSSFAGSVELELVRRAQPFITNGRLSGDQDDNVLTQRFAMALKTVSVDGDFTTEDRVSSHNFTIKLPNIGSFDLTSYLDDNEVVYYEQSRVLGQDKLNAIIAKAGRDIANGASFTFGKYLDEAGEEQSYRLGTDNIDQLPVDELLAIYNPMEILQAQLGDKYKVLAAGLEVTKDGHNLVGKIDVSDLDETEENFVQWGFSFSEKWQNFEGLPTVIMTANIERDLLNGGQASWLLSWDGKQYKFNFKDVNTTTNLTNLVISNPMDVALSIPEFAFQSNKVEGALKVGDKKVADVKTTKGLLKISYIDNTFETLE
;
A
#
# COMPACT_ATOMS: atom_id res chain seq x y z
N MET A 1 -1.42 2.34 22.72
CA MET A 1 -0.12 2.43 21.98
C MET A 1 1.06 1.61 22.53
N ASN A 2 1.04 1.07 23.76
CA ASN A 2 2.15 0.25 24.33
C ASN A 2 2.45 -1.12 23.65
N LYS A 3 1.83 -1.43 22.50
CA LYS A 3 2.08 -2.66 21.73
C LYS A 3 2.90 -2.43 20.46
N LEU A 4 3.06 -1.17 20.01
CA LEU A 4 3.86 -0.82 18.82
C LEU A 4 5.37 -0.93 19.08
N SER A 5 5.80 -0.67 20.32
CA SER A 5 7.20 -0.74 20.76
C SER A 5 7.77 -2.15 20.85
N LEU A 6 6.96 -3.20 20.68
CA LEU A 6 7.46 -4.58 20.65
C LEU A 6 7.87 -5.07 19.25
N ALA A 7 7.49 -4.35 18.19
CA ALA A 7 7.82 -4.69 16.82
C ALA A 7 9.13 -4.04 16.32
N LEU A 8 9.70 -3.11 17.08
CA LEU A 8 10.88 -2.31 16.68
C LEU A 8 12.16 -2.61 17.47
N GLY A 9 12.08 -3.36 18.58
CA GLY A 9 13.23 -3.81 19.36
C GLY A 9 14.02 -4.96 18.69
N PHE A 10 14.35 -4.83 17.40
CA PHE A 10 14.94 -5.90 16.59
C PHE A 10 16.28 -5.51 15.94
N ALA A 11 17.25 -5.07 16.74
CA ALA A 11 18.66 -5.17 16.38
C ALA A 11 19.56 -5.05 17.62
N ALA A 12 19.94 -6.17 18.23
CA ALA A 12 21.07 -6.16 19.17
C ALA A 12 21.82 -7.50 19.22
N THR A 13 22.99 -7.48 18.56
CA THR A 13 24.26 -8.19 18.85
C THR A 13 24.37 -9.73 18.82
N ALA A 14 25.25 -10.24 17.92
CA ALA A 14 26.49 -10.96 18.30
C ALA A 14 27.39 -11.40 17.10
N LEU A 15 28.68 -11.02 17.17
CA LEU A 15 29.93 -11.74 16.78
C LEU A 15 30.57 -11.65 15.36
N VAL A 16 31.56 -10.75 15.28
CA VAL A 16 33.01 -10.81 14.92
C VAL A 16 33.64 -11.85 13.95
N THR A 17 34.53 -11.27 13.13
CA THR A 17 35.55 -11.66 12.13
C THR A 17 36.34 -12.98 12.18
N GLY A 18 36.70 -13.49 10.99
CA GLY A 18 37.86 -14.38 10.76
C GLY A 18 38.17 -14.64 9.27
N CYS A 19 39.39 -14.33 8.83
CA CYS A 19 39.93 -14.54 7.48
C CYS A 19 40.51 -15.98 7.30
N GLY A 20 40.27 -16.64 6.16
CA GLY A 20 40.94 -17.89 5.82
C GLY A 20 40.70 -18.37 4.38
N GLY A 21 41.73 -18.29 3.53
CA GLY A 21 41.68 -18.73 2.13
C GLY A 21 42.23 -20.13 1.86
N GLY A 22 42.06 -20.62 0.62
CA GLY A 22 42.89 -21.68 0.06
C GLY A 22 42.29 -22.50 -1.10
N GLY A 23 42.92 -22.40 -2.28
CA GLY A 23 43.36 -23.57 -3.07
C GLY A 23 42.54 -23.99 -4.29
N SER A 24 42.93 -23.49 -5.47
CA SER A 24 42.45 -23.93 -6.79
C SER A 24 43.15 -25.22 -7.26
N SER A 25 42.41 -26.12 -7.90
CA SER A 25 42.95 -27.20 -8.74
C SER A 25 42.19 -27.27 -10.06
N THR A 26 42.91 -27.08 -11.16
CA THR A 26 42.42 -27.13 -12.54
C THR A 26 42.28 -28.56 -13.05
N PRO A 27 41.11 -28.98 -13.55
CA PRO A 27 40.99 -30.14 -14.42
C PRO A 27 41.12 -29.73 -15.89
N THR A 28 41.75 -30.60 -16.67
CA THR A 28 41.93 -30.48 -18.11
C THR A 28 40.68 -31.00 -18.84
N THR A 29 40.16 -30.22 -19.79
CA THR A 29 38.90 -30.50 -20.52
C THR A 29 39.08 -31.64 -21.53
N PRO A 30 38.27 -32.72 -21.46
CA PRO A 30 38.10 -33.70 -22.54
C PRO A 30 37.31 -33.11 -23.72
N PRO A 31 37.22 -33.81 -24.88
CA PRO A 31 36.48 -33.33 -26.04
C PRO A 31 34.97 -33.27 -25.73
N VAL A 32 34.31 -32.17 -26.12
CA VAL A 32 32.87 -31.94 -25.94
C VAL A 32 32.06 -33.03 -26.66
N ALA A 33 31.32 -33.82 -25.90
CA ALA A 33 30.34 -34.77 -26.41
C ALA A 33 29.02 -34.04 -26.69
N THR A 34 28.33 -34.39 -27.78
CA THR A 34 27.00 -33.85 -28.07
C THR A 34 25.97 -34.35 -27.06
N GLN A 35 25.18 -33.44 -26.52
CA GLN A 35 24.21 -33.71 -25.45
C GLN A 35 22.75 -33.68 -25.96
N ALA A 36 21.85 -34.22 -25.14
CA ALA A 36 20.41 -34.18 -25.33
C ALA A 36 19.71 -34.04 -23.97
N GLY A 37 18.57 -33.35 -23.94
CA GLY A 37 17.81 -33.08 -22.73
C GLY A 37 16.51 -32.33 -23.05
N GLU A 38 15.97 -31.66 -22.04
CA GLU A 38 14.71 -30.93 -22.10
C GLU A 38 14.88 -29.49 -21.60
N ILE A 39 14.31 -28.53 -22.32
CA ILE A 39 14.15 -27.14 -21.86
C ILE A 39 12.65 -26.89 -21.76
N SER A 40 12.18 -26.53 -20.57
CA SER A 40 10.78 -26.28 -20.27
C SER A 40 10.58 -24.90 -19.66
N GLY A 41 9.37 -24.37 -19.69
CA GLY A 41 9.05 -23.13 -19.01
C GLY A 41 7.64 -22.64 -19.29
N VAL A 42 7.32 -21.45 -18.78
CA VAL A 42 6.08 -20.73 -19.05
C VAL A 42 6.37 -19.53 -19.93
N ALA A 43 5.55 -19.33 -20.96
CA ALA A 43 5.54 -18.12 -21.77
C ALA A 43 4.42 -17.18 -21.32
N ALA A 44 4.77 -15.98 -20.85
CA ALA A 44 3.80 -15.03 -20.34
C ALA A 44 4.18 -13.56 -20.57
N LYS A 45 3.21 -12.80 -21.10
CA LYS A 45 3.07 -11.34 -20.94
C LYS A 45 1.76 -11.03 -20.23
N GLY A 46 0.69 -11.76 -20.58
CA GLY A 46 -0.09 -12.68 -19.74
C GLY A 46 0.04 -14.09 -20.33
N ILE A 47 -0.65 -15.12 -19.83
CA ILE A 47 -0.42 -16.52 -20.29
C ILE A 47 -0.59 -16.67 -21.82
N ILE A 48 0.49 -17.00 -22.53
CA ILE A 48 0.51 -17.08 -24.00
C ILE A 48 0.27 -18.52 -24.46
N GLN A 49 -0.83 -18.74 -25.18
CA GLN A 49 -1.30 -20.05 -25.61
C GLN A 49 -1.05 -20.25 -27.10
N LYS A 50 -0.67 -21.47 -27.50
CA LYS A 50 -0.47 -21.86 -28.90
C LYS A 50 0.58 -21.05 -29.67
N ALA A 51 1.59 -20.51 -28.98
CA ALA A 51 2.75 -19.89 -29.63
C ALA A 51 3.82 -20.94 -29.93
N THR A 52 4.61 -20.74 -30.99
CA THR A 52 5.74 -21.63 -31.29
C THR A 52 6.98 -21.12 -30.56
N VAL A 53 7.66 -22.00 -29.81
CA VAL A 53 8.91 -21.70 -29.12
C VAL A 53 10.04 -22.49 -29.77
N THR A 54 11.08 -21.81 -30.25
CA THR A 54 12.24 -22.43 -30.87
C THR A 54 13.50 -22.18 -30.05
N ALA A 55 14.29 -23.24 -29.82
CA ALA A 55 15.59 -23.14 -29.16
C ALA A 55 16.73 -23.10 -30.17
N TYR A 56 17.63 -22.14 -30.01
CA TYR A 56 18.82 -21.94 -30.84
C TYR A 56 20.08 -21.95 -29.98
N GLU A 57 21.09 -22.72 -30.37
CA GLU A 57 22.43 -22.65 -29.80
C GLU A 57 23.21 -21.48 -30.44
N TYR A 58 23.74 -20.59 -29.61
CA TYR A 58 24.59 -19.49 -30.04
C TYR A 58 25.95 -20.02 -30.52
N GLN A 59 26.38 -19.61 -31.71
CA GLN A 59 27.62 -20.09 -32.35
C GLN A 59 28.57 -18.93 -32.73
N GLY A 60 28.52 -17.81 -31.99
CA GLY A 60 29.28 -16.62 -32.32
C GLY A 60 28.73 -15.91 -33.56
N ALA A 61 29.61 -15.53 -34.48
CA ALA A 61 29.23 -14.87 -35.74
C ALA A 61 28.59 -15.82 -36.78
N ALA A 62 28.46 -17.11 -36.48
CA ALA A 62 27.78 -18.08 -37.34
C ALA A 62 26.26 -18.05 -37.11
N GLU A 63 25.49 -18.50 -38.11
CA GLU A 63 24.04 -18.61 -38.00
C GLU A 63 23.63 -19.44 -36.77
N PRO A 64 22.66 -18.98 -35.97
CA PRO A 64 22.19 -19.70 -34.79
C PRO A 64 21.65 -21.08 -35.16
N LYS A 65 22.12 -22.11 -34.45
CA LYS A 65 21.78 -23.51 -34.76
C LYS A 65 20.52 -23.92 -34.01
N LYS A 66 19.43 -24.20 -34.73
CA LYS A 66 18.21 -24.75 -34.13
C LYS A 66 18.50 -26.10 -33.46
N ILE A 67 18.16 -26.24 -32.18
CA ILE A 67 18.36 -27.46 -31.39
C ILE A 67 17.05 -28.14 -30.99
N GLY A 68 15.92 -27.43 -31.03
CA GLY A 68 14.59 -27.97 -30.72
C GLY A 68 13.47 -26.95 -30.92
N GLU A 69 12.21 -27.39 -30.83
CA GLU A 69 11.01 -26.54 -30.93
C GLU A 69 9.81 -27.21 -30.24
N ALA A 70 8.90 -26.40 -29.70
CA ALA A 70 7.65 -26.81 -29.08
C ALA A 70 6.54 -25.77 -29.31
N VAL A 71 5.32 -26.07 -28.85
CA VAL A 71 4.18 -25.14 -28.86
C VAL A 71 3.67 -24.99 -27.44
N THR A 72 3.32 -23.77 -27.02
CA THR A 72 2.78 -23.51 -25.69
C THR A 72 1.36 -24.08 -25.55
N ASP A 73 1.06 -24.65 -24.38
CA ASP A 73 -0.26 -25.19 -24.06
C ASP A 73 -1.22 -24.12 -23.51
N ASP A 74 -2.39 -24.54 -23.03
CA ASP A 74 -3.43 -23.64 -22.48
C ASP A 74 -3.00 -22.93 -21.19
N LYS A 75 -1.93 -23.40 -20.53
CA LYS A 75 -1.29 -22.77 -19.37
C LYS A 75 -0.03 -21.99 -19.75
N GLY A 76 0.23 -21.84 -21.06
CA GLY A 76 1.45 -21.21 -21.57
C GLY A 76 2.72 -22.04 -21.35
N GLN A 77 2.60 -23.29 -20.90
CA GLN A 77 3.73 -24.18 -20.66
C GLN A 77 4.24 -24.75 -21.97
N TYR A 78 5.55 -24.88 -22.09
CA TYR A 78 6.20 -25.55 -23.21
C TYR A 78 7.31 -26.49 -22.70
N SER A 79 7.63 -27.49 -23.52
CA SER A 79 8.73 -28.43 -23.27
C SER A 79 9.39 -28.80 -24.59
N ILE A 80 10.67 -28.42 -24.74
CA ILE A 80 11.50 -28.62 -25.92
C ILE A 80 12.49 -29.72 -25.65
N GLU A 81 12.35 -30.84 -26.36
CA GLU A 81 13.42 -31.82 -26.46
C GLU A 81 14.52 -31.30 -27.40
N TYR A 82 15.76 -31.22 -26.92
CA TYR A 82 16.90 -30.82 -27.75
C TYR A 82 17.89 -31.96 -27.99
N LYS A 83 18.54 -31.93 -29.15
CA LYS A 83 19.55 -32.92 -29.57
C LYS A 83 20.74 -32.24 -30.23
N ASN A 84 21.89 -32.90 -30.18
CA ASN A 84 23.15 -32.43 -30.78
C ASN A 84 23.64 -31.09 -30.21
N TYR A 85 23.28 -30.76 -28.99
CA TYR A 85 23.73 -29.55 -28.30
C TYR A 85 25.20 -29.70 -27.89
N THR A 86 26.00 -28.65 -28.04
CA THR A 86 27.46 -28.66 -27.83
C THR A 86 27.91 -27.84 -26.62
N GLY A 87 27.00 -27.45 -25.73
CA GLY A 87 27.38 -26.75 -24.49
C GLY A 87 27.41 -25.22 -24.60
N GLY A 88 26.87 -24.61 -25.67
CA GLY A 88 26.84 -23.15 -25.82
C GLY A 88 25.62 -22.46 -25.20
N VAL A 89 25.62 -21.13 -25.11
CA VAL A 89 24.43 -20.36 -24.72
C VAL A 89 23.22 -20.76 -25.58
N VAL A 90 22.05 -20.94 -24.97
CA VAL A 90 20.80 -21.22 -25.67
C VAL A 90 19.92 -19.97 -25.68
N LYS A 91 19.46 -19.58 -26.87
CA LYS A 91 18.46 -18.53 -27.06
C LYS A 91 17.12 -19.16 -27.42
N LEU A 92 16.09 -18.82 -26.66
CA LEU A 92 14.72 -19.22 -26.91
C LEU A 92 13.99 -18.08 -27.61
N VAL A 93 13.25 -18.40 -28.66
CA VAL A 93 12.46 -17.44 -29.43
C VAL A 93 11.05 -17.94 -29.53
N LEU A 94 10.13 -17.25 -28.88
CA LEU A 94 8.69 -17.40 -29.03
C LEU A 94 8.22 -16.56 -30.21
N LYS A 95 7.36 -17.14 -31.05
CA LYS A 95 6.70 -16.45 -32.15
C LYS A 95 5.20 -16.73 -32.15
N ALA A 96 4.39 -15.67 -32.17
CA ALA A 96 2.95 -15.77 -32.32
C ALA A 96 2.56 -16.12 -33.77
N GLY A 97 1.66 -17.09 -33.89
CA GLY A 97 0.96 -17.42 -35.13
C GLY A 97 -0.50 -16.93 -35.09
N THR A 98 -1.28 -17.29 -36.10
CA THR A 98 -2.67 -16.83 -36.26
C THR A 98 -3.66 -17.36 -35.21
N GLU A 99 -3.30 -18.44 -34.51
CA GLU A 99 -4.11 -19.03 -33.44
C GLU A 99 -3.57 -18.71 -32.04
N THR A 100 -2.52 -17.90 -31.96
CA THR A 100 -1.89 -17.57 -30.69
C THR A 100 -2.73 -16.54 -29.95
N THR A 101 -3.11 -16.90 -28.72
CA THR A 101 -3.85 -16.03 -27.81
C THR A 101 -3.05 -15.78 -26.55
N MET A 102 -3.42 -14.74 -25.82
CA MET A 102 -2.88 -14.40 -24.51
C MET A 102 -4.04 -14.14 -23.56
N LYS A 103 -3.95 -14.56 -22.30
CA LYS A 103 -4.90 -14.10 -21.28
C LYS A 103 -4.61 -12.65 -20.91
N CYS A 104 -5.65 -11.84 -20.77
CA CYS A 104 -5.53 -10.48 -20.30
C CYS A 104 -5.28 -10.47 -18.80
N ASP A 105 -4.11 -10.01 -18.39
CA ASP A 105 -3.60 -10.07 -17.02
C ASP A 105 -3.55 -8.68 -16.35
N ILE A 106 -4.15 -7.69 -16.98
CA ILE A 106 -4.41 -6.36 -16.45
C ILE A 106 -5.90 -6.03 -16.65
N LYS A 107 -6.39 -4.95 -16.05
CA LYS A 107 -7.82 -4.54 -16.08
C LYS A 107 -8.44 -4.53 -17.48
N SER A 108 -7.68 -4.14 -18.50
CA SER A 108 -8.12 -4.09 -19.89
C SER A 108 -6.96 -4.30 -20.85
N CYS A 109 -7.13 -5.16 -21.85
CA CYS A 109 -6.15 -5.42 -22.91
C CYS A 109 -6.60 -4.91 -24.28
N GLY A 110 -7.54 -3.96 -24.29
CA GLY A 110 -8.14 -3.39 -25.49
C GLY A 110 -9.65 -3.21 -25.34
N GLU A 111 -10.29 -2.65 -26.36
CA GLU A 111 -11.73 -2.39 -26.33
C GLU A 111 -12.55 -3.66 -26.05
N GLY A 112 -13.19 -3.70 -24.88
CA GLY A 112 -14.09 -4.78 -24.48
C GLY A 112 -13.42 -6.10 -24.10
N ILE A 113 -12.10 -6.11 -23.84
CA ILE A 113 -11.37 -7.29 -23.37
C ILE A 113 -10.93 -7.05 -21.92
N GLY A 114 -11.65 -7.66 -20.98
CA GLY A 114 -11.41 -7.53 -19.55
C GLY A 114 -10.39 -8.53 -18.99
N PHE A 115 -10.08 -8.37 -17.71
CA PHE A 115 -9.21 -9.27 -16.95
C PHE A 115 -9.67 -10.75 -17.07
N GLY A 116 -8.73 -11.66 -17.36
CA GLY A 116 -8.98 -13.09 -17.58
C GLY A 116 -9.44 -13.48 -18.99
N GLU A 117 -9.87 -12.52 -19.83
CA GLU A 117 -10.33 -12.82 -21.18
C GLU A 117 -9.16 -13.04 -22.16
N SER A 118 -9.43 -13.73 -23.27
CA SER A 118 -8.40 -14.03 -24.28
C SER A 118 -8.27 -12.90 -25.31
N VAL A 119 -7.05 -12.38 -25.50
CA VAL A 119 -6.69 -11.47 -26.60
C VAL A 119 -5.88 -12.21 -27.66
N THR A 120 -6.12 -11.91 -28.95
CA THR A 120 -5.31 -12.46 -30.04
C THR A 120 -4.02 -11.66 -30.16
N LEU A 121 -2.87 -12.34 -30.16
CA LEU A 121 -1.60 -11.66 -30.38
C LEU A 121 -1.38 -11.39 -31.88
N PRO A 122 -0.80 -10.22 -32.25
CA PRO A 122 -0.54 -9.92 -33.64
C PRO A 122 0.47 -10.91 -34.25
N GLU A 123 0.26 -11.25 -35.53
CA GLU A 123 1.18 -12.14 -36.25
C GLU A 123 2.60 -11.53 -36.24
N GLY A 124 3.58 -12.33 -35.81
CA GLY A 124 4.96 -11.88 -35.71
C GLY A 124 5.33 -11.21 -34.38
N PHE A 125 4.42 -11.14 -33.40
CA PHE A 125 4.81 -10.88 -32.01
C PHE A 125 5.86 -11.90 -31.56
N THR A 126 6.92 -11.43 -30.90
CA THR A 126 8.00 -12.27 -30.40
C THR A 126 8.36 -11.91 -28.97
N LEU A 127 8.76 -12.94 -28.22
CA LEU A 127 9.47 -12.80 -26.95
C LEU A 127 10.69 -13.72 -26.97
N GLN A 128 11.75 -13.32 -26.29
CA GLN A 128 13.00 -14.04 -26.24
C GLN A 128 13.40 -14.36 -24.80
N SER A 129 14.29 -15.33 -24.66
CA SER A 129 14.93 -15.68 -23.39
C SER A 129 16.31 -16.25 -23.67
N VAL A 130 17.24 -16.08 -22.73
CA VAL A 130 18.61 -16.58 -22.86
C VAL A 130 18.93 -17.49 -21.68
N VAL A 131 19.63 -18.59 -21.96
CA VAL A 131 20.13 -19.55 -20.96
C VAL A 131 21.64 -19.60 -21.10
N SER A 132 22.37 -19.23 -20.05
CA SER A 132 23.82 -19.02 -20.08
C SER A 132 24.63 -20.28 -20.40
N GLU A 133 24.31 -21.42 -19.80
CA GLU A 133 24.86 -22.72 -20.18
C GLU A 133 23.98 -23.87 -19.64
N VAL A 134 23.83 -24.93 -20.44
CA VAL A 134 23.26 -26.21 -19.96
C VAL A 134 24.38 -27.13 -19.49
N ALA A 135 24.49 -27.35 -18.19
CA ALA A 135 25.48 -28.26 -17.62
C ALA A 135 25.24 -29.71 -18.07
N GLU A 136 26.29 -30.50 -18.32
CA GLU A 136 26.18 -31.91 -18.74
C GLU A 136 25.34 -32.78 -17.78
N SER A 137 25.28 -32.41 -16.50
CA SER A 137 24.48 -33.10 -15.49
C SER A 137 23.01 -32.69 -15.48
N GLU A 138 22.65 -31.56 -16.06
CA GLU A 138 21.29 -31.02 -16.08
C GLU A 138 20.56 -31.49 -17.33
N LYS A 139 19.67 -32.47 -17.15
CA LYS A 139 18.85 -33.01 -18.24
C LYS A 139 17.55 -32.25 -18.46
N SER A 140 17.19 -31.36 -17.54
CA SER A 140 15.96 -30.57 -17.56
C SER A 140 16.28 -29.18 -17.05
N ILE A 141 16.00 -28.17 -17.86
CA ILE A 141 16.18 -26.75 -17.54
C ILE A 141 14.82 -26.08 -17.53
N ARG A 142 14.65 -25.15 -16.60
CA ARG A 142 13.52 -24.22 -16.59
C ARG A 142 13.99 -22.86 -17.12
N ALA A 143 13.26 -22.34 -18.09
CA ALA A 143 13.54 -21.06 -18.73
C ALA A 143 12.21 -20.38 -19.06
N PRO A 144 11.74 -19.41 -18.28
CA PRO A 144 10.55 -18.65 -18.64
C PRO A 144 10.80 -17.78 -19.88
N ILE A 145 9.72 -17.41 -20.57
CA ILE A 145 9.73 -16.46 -21.69
C ILE A 145 8.77 -15.33 -21.34
N THR A 146 9.31 -14.20 -20.91
CA THR A 146 8.58 -13.03 -20.40
C THR A 146 9.14 -11.74 -21.01
N PRO A 147 8.49 -10.58 -20.84
CA PRO A 147 9.08 -9.30 -21.24
C PRO A 147 10.47 -9.04 -20.65
N TYR A 148 10.72 -9.47 -19.40
CA TYR A 148 12.03 -9.26 -18.76
C TYR A 148 13.10 -10.22 -19.26
N THR A 149 12.74 -11.47 -19.63
CA THR A 149 13.71 -12.33 -20.32
C THR A 149 13.98 -11.87 -21.74
N ASP A 150 13.01 -11.19 -22.39
CA ASP A 150 13.20 -10.55 -23.69
C ASP A 150 14.19 -9.38 -23.57
N MET A 151 14.04 -8.54 -22.55
CA MET A 151 14.98 -7.47 -22.21
C MET A 151 16.40 -8.02 -21.95
N ALA A 152 16.52 -9.10 -21.15
CA ALA A 152 17.82 -9.75 -20.92
C ALA A 152 18.41 -10.37 -22.20
N ALA A 153 17.58 -10.94 -23.07
CA ALA A 153 18.03 -11.50 -24.35
C ALA A 153 18.47 -10.42 -25.34
N ALA A 154 17.80 -9.26 -25.36
CA ALA A 154 18.19 -8.10 -26.17
C ALA A 154 19.53 -7.53 -25.68
N ARG A 155 19.70 -7.40 -24.35
CA ARG A 155 20.97 -7.04 -23.73
C ARG A 155 22.10 -8.00 -24.07
N PHE A 156 21.85 -9.31 -24.01
CA PHE A 156 22.82 -10.32 -24.43
C PHE A 156 23.24 -10.15 -25.90
N ASP A 157 22.29 -9.92 -26.81
CA ASP A 157 22.57 -9.78 -28.23
C ASP A 157 23.54 -8.63 -28.53
N GLU A 158 23.40 -7.49 -27.84
CA GLU A 158 24.30 -6.35 -27.99
C GLU A 158 25.64 -6.57 -27.27
N ALA A 159 25.60 -6.98 -25.99
CA ALA A 159 26.81 -7.11 -25.17
C ALA A 159 27.76 -8.21 -25.66
N VAL A 160 27.26 -9.30 -26.26
CA VAL A 160 28.09 -10.41 -26.75
C VAL A 160 28.94 -10.01 -27.97
N LYS A 161 28.66 -8.86 -28.60
CA LYS A 161 29.45 -8.31 -29.71
C LYS A 161 30.77 -7.70 -29.22
N ALA A 162 30.90 -7.38 -27.93
CA ALA A 162 32.12 -6.83 -27.36
C ALA A 162 33.21 -7.90 -27.14
N GLU A 163 34.49 -7.53 -27.30
CA GLU A 163 35.61 -8.44 -27.08
C GLU A 163 35.95 -8.56 -25.59
N GLY A 164 36.18 -9.78 -25.08
CA GLY A 164 36.82 -10.01 -23.77
C GLY A 164 36.07 -10.92 -22.80
N ALA A 165 34.74 -11.04 -22.92
CA ALA A 165 33.92 -11.93 -22.09
C ALA A 165 33.46 -13.19 -22.85
N THR A 166 33.29 -14.30 -22.14
CA THR A 166 32.68 -15.52 -22.73
C THR A 166 31.17 -15.33 -22.89
N PRO A 167 30.52 -15.87 -23.94
CA PRO A 167 29.07 -15.76 -24.11
C PRO A 167 28.25 -16.20 -22.89
N ALA A 168 28.68 -17.25 -22.18
CA ALA A 168 28.00 -17.73 -20.96
C ALA A 168 28.03 -16.69 -19.83
N LYS A 169 29.15 -15.97 -19.66
CA LYS A 169 29.26 -14.85 -18.72
C LYS A 169 28.36 -13.70 -19.14
N VAL A 170 28.40 -13.30 -20.41
CA VAL A 170 27.53 -12.22 -20.93
C VAL A 170 26.05 -12.54 -20.73
N ALA A 171 25.63 -13.78 -20.99
CA ALA A 171 24.26 -14.21 -20.75
C ALA A 171 23.90 -14.20 -19.25
N SER A 172 24.83 -14.63 -18.38
CA SER A 172 24.62 -14.59 -16.93
C SER A 172 24.54 -13.14 -16.42
N ASP A 173 25.33 -12.23 -16.99
CA ASP A 173 25.36 -10.81 -16.64
C ASP A 173 24.05 -10.14 -17.06
N ALA A 174 23.61 -10.35 -18.31
CA ALA A 174 22.34 -9.79 -18.78
C ALA A 174 21.14 -10.28 -17.94
N ILE A 175 21.10 -11.57 -17.56
CA ILE A 175 20.08 -12.08 -16.64
C ILE A 175 20.20 -11.41 -15.27
N SER A 176 21.42 -11.23 -14.77
CA SER A 176 21.68 -10.62 -13.46
C SER A 176 21.32 -9.14 -13.41
N GLU A 177 21.65 -8.36 -14.45
CA GLU A 177 21.32 -6.94 -14.58
C GLU A 177 19.80 -6.74 -14.51
N VAL A 178 19.05 -7.54 -15.28
CA VAL A 178 17.58 -7.49 -15.26
C VAL A 178 16.99 -8.05 -13.95
N SER A 179 17.64 -9.04 -13.34
CA SER A 179 17.22 -9.55 -12.03
C SER A 179 17.43 -8.50 -10.93
N ALA A 180 18.47 -7.67 -11.02
CA ALA A 180 18.68 -6.54 -10.11
C ALA A 180 17.60 -5.46 -10.25
N ILE A 181 17.03 -5.28 -11.44
CA ILE A 181 15.89 -4.38 -11.69
C ILE A 181 14.59 -4.95 -11.10
N THR A 182 14.31 -6.23 -11.32
CA THR A 182 13.02 -6.84 -10.92
C THR A 182 13.01 -7.42 -9.49
N GLY A 183 14.20 -7.51 -8.88
CA GLY A 183 14.46 -8.12 -7.58
C GLY A 183 14.34 -9.65 -7.55
N TYR A 184 14.01 -10.33 -8.67
CA TYR A 184 13.88 -11.79 -8.76
C TYR A 184 14.69 -12.33 -9.93
N ASN A 185 14.95 -13.64 -9.92
CA ASN A 185 15.71 -14.27 -10.99
C ASN A 185 14.86 -14.44 -12.25
N VAL A 186 14.95 -13.48 -13.17
CA VAL A 186 14.13 -13.48 -14.39
C VAL A 186 14.38 -14.69 -15.29
N GLY A 187 15.56 -15.31 -15.20
CA GLY A 187 15.91 -16.51 -15.96
C GLY A 187 15.33 -17.81 -15.40
N ARG A 188 14.66 -17.80 -14.24
CA ARG A 188 14.16 -19.01 -13.57
C ARG A 188 12.72 -18.92 -13.08
N VAL A 189 12.31 -17.76 -12.57
CA VAL A 189 10.99 -17.56 -11.97
C VAL A 189 9.93 -17.58 -13.07
N GLU A 190 9.08 -18.61 -13.05
CA GLU A 190 7.97 -18.77 -13.98
C GLU A 190 6.75 -18.00 -13.45
N PRO A 191 6.22 -17.01 -14.17
CA PRO A 191 5.05 -16.28 -13.71
C PRO A 191 3.81 -17.20 -13.64
N VAL A 192 3.01 -17.02 -12.60
CA VAL A 192 1.71 -17.67 -12.47
C VAL A 192 0.68 -17.02 -13.40
N ASP A 193 -0.38 -17.77 -13.73
CA ASP A 193 -1.59 -17.16 -14.30
C ASP A 193 -2.28 -16.32 -13.23
N ILE A 194 -2.00 -15.01 -13.23
CA ILE A 194 -2.57 -14.06 -12.26
C ILE A 194 -4.09 -13.94 -12.36
N THR A 195 -4.72 -14.53 -13.39
CA THR A 195 -6.18 -14.55 -13.58
C THR A 195 -6.85 -15.80 -12.99
N ASP A 196 -6.06 -16.78 -12.49
CA ASP A 196 -6.53 -17.99 -11.84
C ASP A 196 -6.26 -17.91 -10.32
N PRO A 197 -7.27 -17.60 -9.48
CA PRO A 197 -7.06 -17.43 -8.04
C PRO A 197 -6.48 -18.69 -7.37
N VAL A 198 -6.79 -19.89 -7.88
CA VAL A 198 -6.28 -21.15 -7.31
C VAL A 198 -4.80 -21.34 -7.66
N ALA A 199 -4.35 -20.82 -8.80
CA ALA A 199 -2.95 -20.82 -9.17
C ALA A 199 -2.19 -19.77 -8.34
N VAL A 200 -2.74 -18.56 -8.20
CA VAL A 200 -2.15 -17.45 -7.44
C VAL A 200 -1.97 -17.81 -5.98
N GLU A 201 -3.00 -18.37 -5.32
CA GLU A 201 -2.93 -18.77 -3.90
C GLU A 201 -1.82 -19.80 -3.62
N LYS A 202 -1.43 -20.58 -4.63
CA LYS A 202 -0.36 -21.60 -4.51
C LYS A 202 1.01 -21.09 -4.92
N ALA A 203 1.07 -19.95 -5.61
CA ALA A 203 2.31 -19.37 -6.08
C ALA A 203 3.06 -18.72 -4.92
N ASP A 204 4.39 -18.88 -4.91
CA ASP A 204 5.24 -18.11 -4.00
C ASP A 204 5.31 -16.63 -4.41
N ALA A 205 5.90 -15.82 -3.53
CA ALA A 205 5.94 -14.37 -3.67
C ALA A 205 6.64 -13.93 -4.97
N ASP A 206 7.76 -14.56 -5.35
CA ASP A 206 8.49 -14.20 -6.57
C ASP A 206 7.69 -14.58 -7.82
N THR A 207 6.99 -15.73 -7.79
CA THR A 207 6.11 -16.19 -8.87
C THR A 207 4.93 -15.24 -9.08
N GLN A 208 4.32 -14.75 -7.99
CA GLN A 208 3.28 -13.72 -8.06
C GLN A 208 3.86 -12.38 -8.56
N ARG A 209 5.03 -11.96 -8.04
CA ARG A 209 5.69 -10.72 -8.43
C ARG A 209 6.03 -10.70 -9.91
N ALA A 210 6.57 -11.80 -10.45
CA ALA A 210 6.89 -11.93 -11.85
C ALA A 210 5.64 -11.80 -12.74
N ALA A 211 4.49 -12.32 -12.30
CA ALA A 211 3.24 -12.17 -13.02
C ALA A 211 2.73 -10.72 -13.01
N ILE A 212 2.73 -10.05 -11.84
CA ILE A 212 2.28 -8.66 -11.70
C ILE A 212 3.19 -7.69 -12.47
N MET A 213 4.51 -7.79 -12.30
CA MET A 213 5.47 -6.95 -13.03
C MET A 213 5.42 -7.25 -14.54
N GLY A 214 5.14 -8.50 -14.94
CA GLY A 214 4.93 -8.86 -16.34
C GLY A 214 3.69 -8.19 -16.93
N ALA A 215 2.57 -8.20 -16.20
CA ALA A 215 1.32 -7.54 -16.57
C ALA A 215 1.52 -6.03 -16.79
N ALA A 216 2.27 -5.39 -15.89
CA ALA A 216 2.56 -3.97 -15.90
C ALA A 216 3.27 -3.46 -17.16
N VAL A 217 4.01 -4.31 -17.88
CA VAL A 217 4.64 -3.88 -19.15
C VAL A 217 3.61 -3.34 -20.15
N LEU A 218 2.35 -3.79 -20.11
CA LEU A 218 1.31 -3.25 -21.00
C LEU A 218 0.91 -1.81 -20.62
N ALA A 219 0.99 -1.44 -19.34
CA ALA A 219 0.65 -0.10 -18.88
C ALA A 219 1.69 0.97 -19.26
N LEU A 220 2.85 0.58 -19.81
CA LEU A 220 3.83 1.50 -20.38
C LEU A 220 3.35 2.21 -21.65
N VAL A 221 2.28 1.72 -22.29
CA VAL A 221 1.74 2.32 -23.51
C VAL A 221 0.27 2.71 -23.30
N ALA A 222 0.00 4.02 -23.30
CA ALA A 222 -1.36 4.54 -23.11
C ALA A 222 -2.31 4.17 -24.27
N ASP A 223 -1.81 4.17 -25.52
CA ASP A 223 -2.57 3.90 -26.76
C ASP A 223 -1.79 2.98 -27.75
N GLY A 224 -0.89 2.14 -27.25
CA GLY A 224 0.01 1.30 -28.06
C GLY A 224 -0.37 -0.19 -28.11
N SER A 225 0.25 -0.94 -29.03
CA SER A 225 0.07 -2.39 -29.05
C SER A 225 0.95 -3.09 -28.01
N ILE A 226 0.54 -4.28 -27.54
CA ILE A 226 1.35 -5.12 -26.64
C ILE A 226 2.77 -5.35 -27.20
N ALA A 227 2.89 -5.46 -28.53
CA ALA A 227 4.17 -5.63 -29.22
C ALA A 227 5.08 -4.40 -29.05
N ASP A 228 4.53 -3.20 -29.16
CA ASP A 228 5.29 -1.96 -29.01
C ASP A 228 5.77 -1.77 -27.58
N ALA A 229 4.93 -2.11 -26.59
CA ALA A 229 5.29 -1.99 -25.18
C ALA A 229 6.50 -2.86 -24.81
N VAL A 230 6.46 -4.14 -25.20
CA VAL A 230 7.57 -5.09 -25.00
C VAL A 230 8.83 -4.62 -25.75
N LYS A 231 8.67 -4.21 -27.02
CA LYS A 231 9.81 -3.81 -27.84
C LYS A 231 10.49 -2.55 -27.29
N ASN A 232 9.72 -1.53 -26.93
CA ASN A 232 10.24 -0.28 -26.38
C ASN A 232 10.99 -0.51 -25.07
N LEU A 233 10.49 -1.41 -24.21
CA LEU A 233 11.18 -1.80 -22.98
C LEU A 233 12.54 -2.45 -23.30
N SER A 234 12.57 -3.47 -24.17
CA SER A 234 13.81 -4.18 -24.51
C SER A 234 14.83 -3.27 -25.22
N ASP A 235 14.38 -2.44 -26.16
CA ASP A 235 15.25 -1.49 -26.89
C ASP A 235 15.88 -0.45 -25.94
N SER A 236 15.13 0.00 -24.93
CA SER A 236 15.59 1.00 -23.95
C SER A 236 16.67 0.49 -23.00
N PHE A 237 17.01 -0.80 -23.05
CA PHE A 237 18.01 -1.39 -22.16
C PHE A 237 19.14 -2.10 -22.92
N ALA A 238 18.91 -2.50 -24.18
CA ALA A 238 19.80 -3.40 -24.91
C ALA A 238 21.22 -2.85 -25.09
N ASP A 239 21.34 -1.58 -25.50
CA ASP A 239 22.59 -1.02 -26.02
C ASP A 239 23.68 -0.89 -24.96
N ASP A 240 23.35 -0.39 -23.77
CA ASP A 240 24.32 -0.09 -22.72
C ASP A 240 24.02 -0.79 -21.38
N GLY A 241 22.83 -1.38 -21.22
CA GLY A 241 22.42 -2.04 -19.99
C GLY A 241 21.98 -1.04 -18.91
N GLN A 242 21.58 0.16 -19.31
CA GLN A 242 21.11 1.22 -18.42
C GLN A 242 19.77 1.74 -18.92
N PHE A 243 19.08 2.51 -18.08
CA PHE A 243 17.98 3.37 -18.49
C PHE A 243 18.44 4.81 -18.36
N ASP A 244 18.24 5.63 -19.38
CA ASP A 244 18.65 7.03 -19.42
C ASP A 244 17.62 7.96 -20.08
N SER A 245 17.94 9.26 -20.11
CA SER A 245 17.08 10.31 -20.66
C SER A 245 16.83 10.22 -22.18
N SER A 246 17.59 9.43 -22.92
CA SER A 246 17.44 9.18 -24.36
C SER A 246 16.52 7.99 -24.71
N ASP A 247 16.25 7.12 -23.74
CA ASP A 247 15.42 5.93 -23.95
C ASP A 247 13.94 6.20 -24.19
N SER A 248 13.26 5.25 -24.83
CA SER A 248 11.82 5.34 -25.09
C SER A 248 10.96 5.06 -23.86
N VAL A 249 11.46 4.22 -22.95
CA VAL A 249 10.85 3.92 -21.65
C VAL A 249 11.80 4.41 -20.58
N LYS A 250 11.31 5.23 -19.64
CA LYS A 250 12.10 5.64 -18.47
C LYS A 250 11.96 4.63 -17.35
N ILE A 251 13.01 4.46 -16.56
CA ILE A 251 12.96 3.57 -15.41
C ILE A 251 11.85 3.96 -14.43
N THR A 252 11.62 5.26 -14.22
CA THR A 252 10.55 5.79 -13.35
C THR A 252 9.15 5.54 -13.92
N GLU A 253 9.01 5.41 -15.24
CA GLU A 253 7.73 5.03 -15.86
C GLU A 253 7.47 3.52 -15.67
N LEU A 254 8.54 2.72 -15.74
CA LEU A 254 8.48 1.28 -15.49
C LEU A 254 8.15 0.96 -14.03
N THR A 255 8.84 1.58 -13.07
CA THR A 255 8.59 1.39 -11.63
C THR A 255 7.18 1.86 -11.26
N LYS A 256 6.74 3.02 -11.75
CA LYS A 256 5.35 3.48 -11.59
C LYS A 256 4.33 2.51 -12.18
N SER A 257 4.59 1.97 -13.36
CA SER A 257 3.70 0.99 -13.97
C SER A 257 3.54 -0.27 -13.11
N TRP A 258 4.61 -0.72 -12.45
CA TRP A 258 4.55 -1.86 -11.54
C TRP A 258 3.67 -1.60 -10.34
N THR A 259 3.85 -0.47 -9.65
CA THR A 259 3.11 -0.12 -8.44
C THR A 259 1.63 0.12 -8.75
N ASP A 260 1.33 0.85 -9.83
CA ASP A 260 -0.04 1.09 -10.31
C ASP A 260 -0.74 -0.25 -10.64
N THR A 261 -0.04 -1.16 -11.34
CA THR A 261 -0.60 -2.49 -11.69
C THR A 261 -0.78 -3.37 -10.47
N ALA A 262 0.17 -3.39 -9.54
CA ALA A 262 0.08 -4.15 -8.30
C ALA A 262 -1.14 -3.71 -7.47
N ALA A 263 -1.36 -2.40 -7.34
CA ALA A 263 -2.52 -1.84 -6.66
C ALA A 263 -3.85 -2.23 -7.35
N VAL A 264 -3.90 -2.19 -8.68
CA VAL A 264 -5.10 -2.56 -9.44
C VAL A 264 -5.44 -4.05 -9.29
N ILE A 265 -4.45 -4.93 -9.41
CA ILE A 265 -4.68 -6.39 -9.33
C ILE A 265 -5.03 -6.79 -7.87
N ALA A 266 -4.43 -6.15 -6.87
CA ALA A 266 -4.76 -6.41 -5.46
C ALA A 266 -6.23 -6.14 -5.12
N GLU A 267 -6.89 -5.26 -5.86
CA GLU A 267 -8.32 -4.91 -5.69
C GLU A 267 -9.25 -5.66 -6.65
N GLU A 268 -8.72 -6.52 -7.53
CA GLU A 268 -9.50 -7.25 -8.52
C GLU A 268 -10.32 -8.37 -7.83
N ASP A 269 -11.65 -8.29 -7.92
CA ASP A 269 -12.58 -9.17 -7.18
C ASP A 269 -12.30 -10.67 -7.36
N SER A 270 -11.82 -11.06 -8.54
CA SER A 270 -11.55 -12.45 -8.86
C SER A 270 -10.31 -13.03 -8.16
N VAL A 271 -9.36 -12.19 -7.73
CA VAL A 271 -8.05 -12.63 -7.22
C VAL A 271 -7.53 -11.91 -5.97
N LYS A 272 -8.21 -10.86 -5.49
CA LYS A 272 -7.82 -10.07 -4.31
C LYS A 272 -7.54 -10.87 -3.04
N ASN A 273 -8.22 -12.01 -2.85
CA ASN A 273 -8.03 -12.90 -1.70
C ASN A 273 -6.91 -13.93 -1.90
N ALA A 274 -6.41 -14.08 -3.12
CA ALA A 274 -5.36 -15.04 -3.47
C ALA A 274 -3.97 -14.40 -3.50
N ILE A 275 -3.89 -13.09 -3.76
CA ILE A 275 -2.63 -12.35 -3.80
C ILE A 275 -2.08 -12.19 -2.39
N ASP A 276 -0.81 -12.55 -2.22
CA ASP A 276 -0.08 -12.27 -0.99
C ASP A 276 0.20 -10.76 -0.94
N GLN A 277 -0.37 -10.05 0.04
CA GLN A 277 -0.18 -8.61 0.19
C GLN A 277 1.28 -8.23 0.41
N SER A 278 2.13 -9.16 0.90
CA SER A 278 3.56 -8.93 0.97
C SER A 278 4.16 -8.71 -0.42
N VAL A 279 3.60 -9.30 -1.49
CA VAL A 279 4.12 -9.18 -2.86
C VAL A 279 3.94 -7.78 -3.41
N THR A 280 2.77 -7.16 -3.22
CA THR A 280 2.52 -5.79 -3.71
C THR A 280 3.45 -4.81 -3.03
N LYS A 281 3.71 -5.03 -1.75
CA LYS A 281 4.66 -4.23 -0.97
C LYS A 281 6.09 -4.42 -1.39
N GLU A 282 6.50 -5.63 -1.72
CA GLU A 282 7.84 -5.85 -2.27
C GLU A 282 8.04 -5.16 -3.62
N ILE A 283 7.00 -5.07 -4.44
CA ILE A 283 7.03 -4.31 -5.69
C ILE A 283 7.25 -2.82 -5.39
N ASP A 284 6.52 -2.26 -4.42
CA ASP A 284 6.71 -0.88 -3.96
C ASP A 284 8.16 -0.66 -3.47
N LEU A 285 8.69 -1.55 -2.63
CA LEU A 285 10.05 -1.43 -2.09
C LEU A 285 11.13 -1.46 -3.19
N VAL A 286 10.95 -2.30 -4.21
CA VAL A 286 11.88 -2.38 -5.35
C VAL A 286 11.79 -1.12 -6.22
N ALA A 287 10.58 -0.60 -6.45
CA ALA A 287 10.37 0.67 -7.16
C ALA A 287 11.06 1.83 -6.44
N ASP A 288 10.85 1.96 -5.13
CA ASP A 288 11.45 3.01 -4.30
C ASP A 288 12.98 2.94 -4.29
N ASP A 289 13.56 1.74 -4.18
CA ASP A 289 15.01 1.53 -4.23
C ASP A 289 15.61 2.03 -5.56
N ILE A 290 14.97 1.68 -6.68
CA ILE A 290 15.39 2.08 -8.02
C ILE A 290 15.27 3.59 -8.21
N ASP A 291 14.12 4.17 -7.84
CA ASP A 291 13.88 5.60 -7.95
C ASP A 291 14.89 6.38 -7.09
N SER A 292 15.23 5.87 -5.90
CA SER A 292 16.24 6.48 -5.03
C SER A 292 17.67 6.42 -5.60
N LYS A 293 18.00 5.42 -6.43
CA LYS A 293 19.29 5.27 -7.11
C LYS A 293 19.35 6.00 -8.45
N THR A 294 18.20 6.39 -8.98
CA THR A 294 18.11 7.10 -10.25
C THR A 294 18.63 8.52 -10.08
N SER A 295 19.67 8.87 -10.84
CA SER A 295 20.31 10.20 -10.77
C SER A 295 20.29 10.85 -12.14
N GLU A 296 19.82 12.09 -12.23
CA GLU A 296 19.67 12.83 -13.50
C GLU A 296 18.86 12.06 -14.57
N GLY A 297 17.95 11.19 -14.14
CA GLY A 297 17.15 10.34 -15.04
C GLY A 297 17.88 9.11 -15.57
N THR A 298 19.06 8.79 -15.03
CA THR A 298 19.84 7.59 -15.38
C THR A 298 19.84 6.58 -14.23
N PHE A 299 19.62 5.31 -14.57
CA PHE A 299 19.73 4.16 -13.68
C PHE A 299 20.58 3.06 -14.34
N ASN A 300 21.57 2.57 -13.61
CA ASN A 300 22.48 1.51 -14.07
C ASN A 300 22.45 0.33 -13.09
N PRO A 301 21.83 -0.80 -13.44
CA PRO A 301 21.95 -2.03 -12.68
C PRO A 301 23.31 -2.69 -12.93
N GLU A 302 24.09 -2.87 -11.87
CA GLU A 302 25.33 -3.66 -11.96
C GLU A 302 25.02 -5.17 -11.82
N PRO A 303 25.63 -6.05 -12.62
CA PRO A 303 25.48 -7.50 -12.44
C PRO A 303 26.17 -7.96 -11.15
N THR A 304 25.71 -9.06 -10.56
CA THR A 304 26.37 -9.65 -9.38
C THR A 304 27.74 -10.22 -9.78
N ASP A 305 28.74 -10.08 -8.91
CA ASP A 305 30.09 -10.61 -9.16
C ASP A 305 30.11 -12.14 -9.37
N SER A 306 29.19 -12.89 -8.73
CA SER A 306 29.05 -14.35 -8.91
C SER A 306 28.12 -14.77 -10.05
N ALA A 307 27.73 -13.85 -10.93
CA ALA A 307 26.95 -14.19 -12.10
C ALA A 307 27.70 -15.23 -12.96
N GLY A 308 27.12 -16.44 -13.07
CA GLY A 308 27.71 -17.58 -13.78
C GLY A 308 28.52 -18.57 -12.91
N ASP A 309 28.65 -18.33 -11.60
CA ASP A 309 29.33 -19.25 -10.68
C ASP A 309 28.50 -20.49 -10.30
N THR A 310 29.14 -21.49 -9.68
CA THR A 310 28.48 -22.70 -9.14
C THR A 310 27.52 -22.36 -7.99
N ASP A 311 26.47 -23.17 -7.77
CA ASP A 311 25.50 -22.97 -6.68
C ASP A 311 26.13 -22.83 -5.30
N VAL A 312 27.19 -23.61 -5.02
CA VAL A 312 27.91 -23.54 -3.73
C VAL A 312 28.69 -22.23 -3.61
N ALA A 313 29.28 -21.74 -4.70
CA ALA A 313 29.98 -20.46 -4.72
C ALA A 313 29.01 -19.28 -4.51
N LYS A 314 27.86 -19.29 -5.20
CA LYS A 314 26.78 -18.33 -4.99
C LYS A 314 26.29 -18.30 -3.53
N ALA A 315 26.09 -19.48 -2.93
CA ALA A 315 25.69 -19.59 -1.53
C ALA A 315 26.77 -19.08 -0.55
N ARG A 316 28.06 -19.23 -0.88
CA ARG A 316 29.15 -18.64 -0.07
C ARG A 316 29.19 -17.13 -0.18
N GLU A 317 28.93 -16.57 -1.36
CA GLU A 317 28.86 -15.12 -1.54
C GLU A 317 27.72 -14.55 -0.69
N LEU A 318 26.51 -15.13 -0.73
CA LEU A 318 25.40 -14.71 0.14
C LEU A 318 25.82 -14.70 1.62
N VAL A 319 26.49 -15.75 2.10
CA VAL A 319 26.95 -15.80 3.50
C VAL A 319 28.03 -14.76 3.79
N ALA A 320 28.95 -14.54 2.85
CA ALA A 320 30.00 -13.52 2.99
C ALA A 320 29.39 -12.12 3.05
N ASP A 321 28.44 -11.82 2.17
CA ASP A 321 27.75 -10.54 2.12
C ASP A 321 26.87 -10.31 3.35
N ILE A 322 26.08 -11.30 3.78
CA ILE A 322 25.33 -11.21 5.06
C ILE A 322 26.29 -10.94 6.23
N ARG A 323 27.44 -11.60 6.27
CA ARG A 323 28.44 -11.39 7.31
C ARG A 323 28.99 -9.97 7.28
N ASP A 324 29.27 -9.43 6.08
CA ASP A 324 29.77 -8.07 5.92
C ASP A 324 28.71 -7.03 6.30
N ILE A 325 27.44 -7.23 5.91
CA ILE A 325 26.30 -6.41 6.38
C ILE A 325 26.27 -6.40 7.91
N LEU A 326 26.16 -7.59 8.53
CA LEU A 326 26.00 -7.71 9.98
C LEU A 326 27.20 -7.14 10.74
N ARG A 327 28.43 -7.32 10.22
CA ARG A 327 29.63 -6.74 10.82
C ARG A 327 29.61 -5.22 10.74
N ASN A 328 29.34 -4.67 9.56
CA ASN A 328 29.42 -3.23 9.33
C ASN A 328 28.27 -2.51 10.05
N ILE A 329 27.09 -3.12 10.13
CA ILE A 329 25.99 -2.67 10.99
C ILE A 329 26.43 -2.69 12.45
N HIS A 330 26.99 -3.81 12.95
CA HIS A 330 27.44 -3.92 14.34
C HIS A 330 28.56 -2.94 14.70
N GLU A 331 29.49 -2.69 13.78
CA GLU A 331 30.62 -1.76 13.99
C GLU A 331 30.18 -0.30 13.93
N ALA A 332 29.15 0.03 13.14
CA ALA A 332 28.49 1.33 13.18
C ALA A 332 27.62 1.51 14.43
N ASP A 333 27.10 0.41 14.97
CA ASP A 333 26.20 0.36 16.10
C ASP A 333 26.91 0.42 17.47
N LYS A 334 27.35 1.63 17.84
CA LYS A 334 27.25 2.05 19.24
C LYS A 334 25.98 2.89 19.44
N ALA A 335 24.82 2.22 19.40
CA ALA A 335 23.57 2.62 20.06
C ALA A 335 22.71 3.73 19.42
N ASN A 336 22.94 4.12 18.16
CA ASN A 336 22.30 5.33 17.63
C ASN A 336 21.59 5.20 16.27
N SER A 337 21.65 4.07 15.53
CA SER A 337 21.03 4.01 14.20
C SER A 337 19.65 3.34 14.20
N PHE A 338 19.51 2.15 14.77
CA PHE A 338 18.19 1.49 14.87
C PHE A 338 17.32 2.08 15.97
N ASP A 339 17.88 2.37 17.15
CA ASP A 339 17.18 3.10 18.21
C ASP A 339 16.69 4.47 17.71
N GLN A 340 17.42 5.09 16.77
CA GLN A 340 17.01 6.34 16.14
C GLN A 340 15.96 6.14 15.05
N ILE A 341 15.98 5.04 14.30
CA ILE A 341 14.88 4.68 13.39
C ILE A 341 13.61 4.41 14.19
N GLU A 342 13.69 3.68 15.30
CA GLU A 342 12.57 3.51 16.23
C GLU A 342 12.06 4.87 16.73
N LYS A 343 12.97 5.79 17.07
CA LYS A 343 12.62 7.14 17.47
C LYS A 343 11.98 7.94 16.33
N ASP A 344 12.54 7.94 15.12
CA ASP A 344 12.02 8.67 13.96
C ASP A 344 10.64 8.14 13.53
N ILE A 345 10.42 6.83 13.67
CA ILE A 345 9.10 6.21 13.47
C ILE A 345 8.13 6.64 14.57
N THR A 346 8.57 6.66 15.83
CA THR A 346 7.75 7.11 16.95
C THR A 346 7.39 8.59 16.81
N ASP A 347 8.36 9.45 16.54
CA ASP A 347 8.19 10.89 16.30
C ASP A 347 7.31 11.12 15.03
N GLY A 348 7.50 10.31 13.98
CA GLY A 348 6.70 10.31 12.76
C GLY A 348 5.22 9.96 13.00
N ILE A 349 4.95 9.02 13.91
CA ILE A 349 3.61 8.65 14.36
C ILE A 349 3.05 9.71 15.31
N GLU A 350 3.88 10.32 16.16
CA GLU A 350 3.49 11.46 17.02
C GLU A 350 3.09 12.69 16.19
N VAL A 351 3.57 12.85 14.95
CA VAL A 351 3.03 13.88 14.01
C VAL A 351 1.55 13.67 13.73
N PHE A 352 1.06 12.44 13.80
CA PHE A 352 -0.36 12.10 13.66
C PHE A 352 -0.98 11.77 15.01
N ASP A 353 -0.53 12.47 16.07
CA ASP A 353 -1.16 12.40 17.37
C ASP A 353 -2.64 12.82 17.31
N HIS A 354 -3.27 12.69 18.47
CA HIS A 354 -4.66 13.04 18.68
C HIS A 354 -4.98 14.49 18.24
N ASP A 355 -4.04 15.43 18.30
CA ASP A 355 -4.27 16.83 17.95
C ASP A 355 -4.43 17.04 16.45
N VAL A 356 -3.58 16.39 15.63
CA VAL A 356 -3.68 16.50 14.17
C VAL A 356 -4.98 15.89 13.65
N LEU A 357 -5.40 14.76 14.21
CA LEU A 357 -6.68 14.14 13.85
C LEU A 357 -7.87 15.03 14.25
N ALA A 358 -7.87 15.58 15.47
CA ALA A 358 -8.90 16.52 15.91
C ALA A 358 -8.95 17.79 15.03
N MET A 359 -7.79 18.29 14.59
CA MET A 359 -7.71 19.41 13.64
C MET A 359 -8.34 19.07 12.28
N PHE A 360 -8.12 17.86 11.75
CA PHE A 360 -8.72 17.42 10.48
C PHE A 360 -10.24 17.22 10.59
N ASP A 361 -10.73 16.63 11.68
CA ASP A 361 -12.17 16.43 11.89
C ASP A 361 -12.91 17.77 11.95
N VAL A 362 -12.40 18.70 12.76
CA VAL A 362 -12.98 20.04 12.92
C VAL A 362 -12.92 20.85 11.62
N SER A 363 -11.85 20.68 10.83
CA SER A 363 -11.72 21.32 9.51
C SER A 363 -12.69 20.76 8.49
N THR A 364 -12.99 19.46 8.55
CA THR A 364 -13.95 18.80 7.65
C THR A 364 -15.36 19.37 7.84
N ILE A 365 -15.80 19.58 9.09
CA ILE A 365 -17.06 20.24 9.41
C ILE A 365 -17.10 21.66 8.80
N ALA A 366 -15.97 22.38 8.86
CA ALA A 366 -15.88 23.71 8.31
C ALA A 366 -15.98 23.73 6.77
N TYR A 367 -15.39 22.74 6.09
CA TYR A 367 -15.51 22.58 4.64
C TYR A 367 -16.92 22.21 4.20
N GLU A 368 -17.61 21.34 4.94
CA GLU A 368 -19.01 20.97 4.66
C GLU A 368 -19.94 22.18 4.68
N GLU A 369 -19.91 22.96 5.78
CA GLU A 369 -20.75 24.16 5.92
C GLU A 369 -20.44 25.21 4.84
N MET A 370 -19.17 25.30 4.41
CA MET A 370 -18.76 26.15 3.30
C MET A 370 -19.34 25.64 1.96
N PHE A 371 -19.28 24.34 1.68
CA PHE A 371 -19.84 23.76 0.45
C PHE A 371 -21.37 23.87 0.41
N ASP A 372 -22.06 23.70 1.54
CA ASP A 372 -23.50 23.92 1.65
C ASP A 372 -23.89 25.37 1.31
N ILE A 373 -23.09 26.34 1.77
CA ILE A 373 -23.27 27.75 1.39
C ILE A 373 -23.04 27.95 -0.10
N ILE A 374 -22.00 27.33 -0.68
CA ILE A 374 -21.72 27.43 -2.11
C ILE A 374 -22.88 26.88 -2.91
N GLU A 375 -23.44 25.74 -2.54
CA GLU A 375 -24.57 25.10 -3.21
C GLU A 375 -25.85 25.95 -3.12
N SER A 376 -26.21 26.36 -1.90
CA SER A 376 -27.56 26.81 -1.59
C SER A 376 -27.72 28.32 -1.39
N SER A 377 -26.64 29.08 -1.16
CA SER A 377 -26.74 30.49 -0.81
C SER A 377 -27.01 31.39 -2.02
N GLU A 378 -28.23 31.91 -2.09
CA GLU A 378 -28.59 33.00 -3.01
C GLU A 378 -27.92 34.33 -2.62
N ALA A 379 -27.58 34.51 -1.34
CA ALA A 379 -26.87 35.70 -0.85
C ALA A 379 -25.43 35.75 -1.39
N LEU A 380 -24.72 34.61 -1.38
CA LEU A 380 -23.38 34.50 -1.94
C LEU A 380 -23.39 34.83 -3.43
N LYS A 381 -24.35 34.24 -4.16
CA LYS A 381 -24.53 34.48 -5.59
C LYS A 381 -24.79 35.95 -5.90
N ALA A 382 -25.76 36.57 -5.23
CA ALA A 382 -26.09 37.98 -5.42
C ALA A 382 -24.92 38.91 -5.03
N GLY A 383 -24.20 38.58 -3.96
CA GLY A 383 -23.02 39.33 -3.51
C GLY A 383 -21.92 39.32 -4.56
N LEU A 384 -21.60 38.14 -5.08
CA LEU A 384 -20.62 37.94 -6.13
C LEU A 384 -21.06 38.55 -7.48
N GLU A 385 -22.35 38.61 -7.80
CA GLU A 385 -22.87 39.35 -8.97
C GLU A 385 -22.65 40.86 -8.86
N SER A 386 -22.58 41.40 -7.64
CA SER A 386 -22.47 42.85 -7.37
C SER A 386 -21.06 43.36 -7.13
N ALA A 387 -20.11 42.48 -6.77
CA ALA A 387 -18.74 42.82 -6.45
C ALA A 387 -17.78 41.65 -6.76
N ASP A 388 -16.51 41.98 -7.04
CA ASP A 388 -15.46 40.99 -7.33
C ASP A 388 -15.05 40.15 -6.11
N THR A 389 -15.41 40.60 -4.90
CA THR A 389 -15.18 39.90 -3.64
C THR A 389 -16.40 40.07 -2.73
N HIS A 390 -16.79 39.01 -2.05
CA HIS A 390 -17.90 39.01 -1.10
C HIS A 390 -17.54 38.21 0.14
N THR A 391 -17.79 38.78 1.32
CA THR A 391 -17.54 38.12 2.60
C THR A 391 -18.87 37.75 3.26
N MET A 392 -18.96 36.52 3.71
CA MET A 392 -20.09 36.01 4.49
C MET A 392 -19.59 35.39 5.79
N LYS A 393 -20.38 35.53 6.85
CA LYS A 393 -20.17 34.74 8.07
C LYS A 393 -20.76 33.35 7.86
N VAL A 394 -19.93 32.34 8.10
CA VAL A 394 -20.30 30.94 8.15
C VAL A 394 -20.33 30.55 9.61
N THR A 395 -21.54 30.25 10.10
CA THR A 395 -21.68 29.72 11.45
C THR A 395 -21.35 28.24 11.40
N ILE A 396 -20.20 27.87 11.96
CA ILE A 396 -19.78 26.46 12.00
C ILE A 396 -20.44 25.80 13.18
N LYS A 397 -21.19 24.75 12.88
CA LYS A 397 -21.87 23.97 13.89
C LYS A 397 -21.59 22.50 13.72
N ASP A 398 -21.39 21.85 14.84
CA ASP A 398 -21.52 20.41 14.96
C ASP A 398 -22.93 20.14 15.52
N GLY A 399 -23.84 19.72 14.65
CA GLY A 399 -25.28 19.70 14.94
C GLY A 399 -25.81 21.10 15.31
N ASP A 400 -26.27 21.29 16.55
CA ASP A 400 -26.72 22.56 17.13
C ASP A 400 -25.62 23.29 17.93
N ARG A 401 -24.48 22.65 18.23
CA ARG A 401 -23.37 23.27 18.96
C ARG A 401 -22.63 24.23 18.03
N LEU A 402 -22.51 25.48 18.46
CA LEU A 402 -21.67 26.46 17.81
C LEU A 402 -20.20 26.13 18.07
N LEU A 403 -19.46 25.75 17.04
CA LEU A 403 -18.00 25.62 17.11
C LEU A 403 -17.34 26.99 16.97
N GLY A 404 -17.95 27.88 16.18
CA GLY A 404 -17.52 29.27 16.04
C GLY A 404 -18.13 29.91 14.80
N GLU A 405 -17.67 31.11 14.48
CA GLU A 405 -18.03 31.79 13.25
C GLU A 405 -16.77 32.04 12.44
N LEU A 406 -16.76 31.57 11.20
CA LEU A 406 -15.69 31.79 10.25
C LEU A 406 -16.13 32.83 9.22
N ASP A 407 -15.19 33.64 8.74
CA ASP A 407 -15.43 34.53 7.62
C ASP A 407 -15.05 33.80 6.32
N LEU A 408 -16.06 33.53 5.49
CA LEU A 408 -15.89 33.04 4.12
C LEU A 408 -15.79 34.22 3.17
N VAL A 409 -14.61 34.42 2.58
CA VAL A 409 -14.34 35.42 1.56
C VAL A 409 -14.30 34.73 0.20
N ALA A 410 -15.28 35.02 -0.66
CA ALA A 410 -15.32 34.52 -2.04
C ALA A 410 -14.89 35.62 -3.02
N SER A 411 -14.07 35.31 -4.03
CA SER A 411 -13.67 36.24 -5.10
C SER A 411 -13.63 35.59 -6.50
N LYS A 412 -13.70 36.41 -7.56
CA LYS A 412 -13.88 36.00 -8.97
C LYS A 412 -12.65 36.18 -9.90
N GLU A 413 -11.43 36.25 -9.39
CA GLU A 413 -10.26 36.71 -10.18
C GLU A 413 -10.04 35.93 -11.52
N THR A 414 -9.50 34.71 -11.45
CA THR A 414 -9.23 33.82 -12.60
C THR A 414 -10.10 32.55 -12.58
N GLY A 415 -11.02 32.50 -11.61
CA GLY A 415 -11.89 31.40 -11.22
C GLY A 415 -12.47 31.71 -9.83
N LEU A 416 -13.09 30.75 -9.15
CA LEU A 416 -13.60 30.95 -7.80
C LEU A 416 -12.50 30.71 -6.77
N LYS A 417 -12.20 31.75 -5.98
CA LYS A 417 -11.36 31.64 -4.79
C LYS A 417 -12.21 31.83 -3.55
N LEU A 418 -12.05 30.95 -2.58
CA LEU A 418 -12.77 30.90 -1.31
C LEU A 418 -11.71 30.90 -0.20
N VAL A 419 -11.81 31.82 0.75
CA VAL A 419 -10.92 31.87 1.91
C VAL A 419 -11.76 31.79 3.15
N LEU A 420 -11.48 30.81 4.00
CA LEU A 420 -12.09 30.61 5.29
C LEU A 420 -11.08 31.02 6.38
N ASN A 421 -11.48 31.96 7.24
CA ASN A 421 -10.63 32.49 8.31
C ASN A 421 -11.42 32.65 9.60
N GLY A 422 -10.88 32.15 10.71
CA GLY A 422 -11.41 32.36 12.05
C GLY A 422 -11.03 31.24 13.01
N ASP A 423 -11.49 31.37 14.25
CA ASP A 423 -11.22 30.42 15.31
C ASP A 423 -12.48 29.57 15.56
N ILE A 424 -12.30 28.27 15.69
CA ILE A 424 -13.35 27.34 16.09
C ILE A 424 -12.87 26.47 17.25
N THR A 425 -13.75 26.20 18.20
CA THR A 425 -13.39 25.37 19.37
C THR A 425 -13.87 23.94 19.15
N GLY A 426 -12.91 23.02 19.03
CA GLY A 426 -13.11 21.59 18.78
C GLY A 426 -13.56 20.82 20.02
N VAL A 427 -13.67 19.50 19.91
CA VAL A 427 -14.18 18.63 20.97
C VAL A 427 -13.29 17.40 21.13
N ASP A 428 -12.44 17.44 22.15
CA ASP A 428 -11.79 16.30 22.76
C ASP A 428 -11.95 16.36 24.28
N ALA A 429 -11.32 15.46 25.03
CA ALA A 429 -11.36 15.47 26.49
C ALA A 429 -10.82 16.79 27.12
N ASP A 430 -10.07 17.58 26.35
CA ASP A 430 -9.37 18.79 26.77
C ASP A 430 -9.99 20.11 26.23
N ASP A 431 -11.08 20.06 25.45
CA ASP A 431 -11.75 21.21 24.80
C ASP A 431 -10.74 22.16 24.09
N LYS A 432 -9.84 21.59 23.27
CA LYS A 432 -8.81 22.36 22.55
C LYS A 432 -9.38 23.30 21.46
N ASN A 433 -8.75 24.47 21.29
CA ASN A 433 -9.14 25.45 20.28
C ASN A 433 -8.43 25.16 18.95
N VAL A 434 -9.19 24.99 17.88
CA VAL A 434 -8.68 24.81 16.52
C VAL A 434 -8.75 26.13 15.76
N ILE A 435 -7.60 26.69 15.43
CA ILE A 435 -7.50 27.94 14.69
C ILE A 435 -7.37 27.61 13.21
N LEU A 436 -8.33 28.09 12.39
CA LEU A 436 -8.29 27.99 10.93
C LEU A 436 -7.92 29.35 10.35
N LYS A 437 -6.71 29.44 9.80
CA LYS A 437 -6.19 30.69 9.29
C LYS A 437 -5.87 30.60 7.81
N ASP A 438 -6.50 31.48 7.04
CA ASP A 438 -6.26 31.65 5.61
C ASP A 438 -6.43 30.36 4.80
N VAL A 439 -7.32 29.48 5.26
CA VAL A 439 -7.68 28.23 4.58
C VAL A 439 -8.37 28.59 3.26
N THR A 440 -7.65 28.46 2.16
CA THR A 440 -8.01 28.95 0.85
C THR A 440 -8.26 27.79 -0.09
N ILE A 441 -9.44 27.74 -0.69
CA ILE A 441 -9.78 26.86 -1.81
C ILE A 441 -9.82 27.71 -3.08
N SER A 442 -8.97 27.41 -4.05
CA SER A 442 -8.95 28.09 -5.36
C SER A 442 -9.20 27.11 -6.49
N SER A 443 -10.09 27.49 -7.40
CA SER A 443 -10.43 26.74 -8.60
C SER A 443 -10.43 27.69 -9.80
N ASP A 444 -10.09 27.19 -10.98
CA ASP A 444 -10.27 27.91 -12.25
C ASP A 444 -11.75 27.95 -12.69
N MET A 445 -12.61 27.19 -12.01
CA MET A 445 -14.04 27.13 -12.26
C MET A 445 -14.77 28.38 -11.77
N THR A 446 -15.77 28.82 -12.52
CA THR A 446 -16.73 29.84 -12.04
C THR A 446 -17.65 29.25 -10.96
N LEU A 447 -18.28 30.10 -10.13
CA LEU A 447 -19.28 29.66 -9.13
C LEU A 447 -20.38 28.77 -9.74
N ALA A 448 -20.81 29.05 -10.97
CA ALA A 448 -21.83 28.27 -11.64
C ALA A 448 -21.33 26.87 -12.05
N GLN A 449 -20.10 26.79 -12.55
CA GLN A 449 -19.46 25.51 -12.91
C GLN A 449 -19.15 24.67 -11.66
N LEU A 450 -18.68 25.30 -10.58
CA LEU A 450 -18.42 24.61 -9.32
C LEU A 450 -19.72 24.03 -8.73
N ARG A 451 -20.84 24.79 -8.77
CA ARG A 451 -22.17 24.28 -8.39
C ARG A 451 -22.62 23.11 -9.25
N GLU A 452 -22.35 23.15 -10.55
CA GLU A 452 -22.71 22.06 -11.48
C GLU A 452 -21.90 20.79 -11.20
N VAL A 453 -20.60 20.93 -10.94
CA VAL A 453 -19.71 19.82 -10.54
C VAL A 453 -20.14 19.20 -9.22
N LEU A 454 -20.43 20.02 -8.19
CA LEU A 454 -20.95 19.55 -6.91
C LEU A 454 -22.26 18.77 -7.07
N LEU A 455 -23.05 19.05 -8.12
CA LEU A 455 -24.36 18.45 -8.32
C LEU A 455 -24.39 17.22 -9.25
N GLN A 456 -23.50 17.09 -10.25
CA GLN A 456 -23.75 16.16 -11.39
C GLN A 456 -22.56 15.52 -12.14
N SER A 457 -21.28 15.70 -11.79
CA SER A 457 -20.18 15.21 -12.67
C SER A 457 -19.40 14.00 -12.16
N ASP A 458 -19.15 13.02 -13.05
CA ASP A 458 -18.17 11.92 -12.91
C ASP A 458 -16.78 12.35 -13.45
N THR A 459 -16.29 13.54 -13.10
CA THR A 459 -15.01 14.08 -13.63
C THR A 459 -14.07 14.45 -12.49
N ASP A 460 -12.79 14.13 -12.65
CA ASP A 460 -11.73 14.61 -11.78
C ASP A 460 -11.61 16.13 -11.95
N ASN A 461 -11.84 16.87 -10.86
CA ASN A 461 -11.68 18.32 -10.85
C ASN A 461 -10.56 18.67 -9.87
N ASN A 462 -9.55 19.38 -10.38
CA ASN A 462 -8.43 19.83 -9.57
C ASN A 462 -8.81 21.15 -8.92
N VAL A 463 -8.81 21.15 -7.60
CA VAL A 463 -8.96 22.35 -6.78
C VAL A 463 -7.66 22.50 -5.99
N THR A 464 -7.24 23.72 -5.68
CA THR A 464 -6.06 23.94 -4.85
C THR A 464 -6.48 24.40 -3.46
N ALA A 465 -5.97 23.75 -2.42
CA ALA A 465 -6.16 24.13 -1.03
C ALA A 465 -4.85 24.72 -0.48
N SER A 466 -4.91 25.71 0.40
CA SER A 466 -3.74 26.23 1.16
C SER A 466 -4.20 26.83 2.48
N GLY A 467 -3.30 27.09 3.43
CA GLY A 467 -3.63 27.76 4.70
C GLY A 467 -3.00 27.11 5.91
N THR A 468 -3.43 27.49 7.11
CA THR A 468 -2.87 26.98 8.36
C THR A 468 -3.98 26.52 9.31
N MET A 469 -3.77 25.39 9.95
CA MET A 469 -4.59 24.83 11.02
C MET A 469 -3.72 24.73 12.28
N SER A 470 -4.26 24.99 13.48
CA SER A 470 -3.50 24.80 14.72
C SER A 470 -4.37 24.44 15.92
N SER A 471 -3.91 23.53 16.77
CA SER A 471 -4.49 23.22 18.10
C SER A 471 -3.91 24.09 19.23
N GLY A 472 -3.00 25.01 18.91
CA GLY A 472 -2.18 25.76 19.86
C GLY A 472 -0.77 25.19 20.00
N GLU A 473 -0.64 23.89 20.27
CA GLU A 473 0.65 23.19 20.40
C GLU A 473 1.14 22.61 19.06
N THR A 474 0.20 22.18 18.21
CA THR A 474 0.51 21.65 16.88
C THR A 474 0.05 22.64 15.79
N VAL A 475 0.87 22.81 14.75
CA VAL A 475 0.57 23.69 13.60
C VAL A 475 0.78 22.93 12.30
N VAL A 476 -0.29 22.80 11.51
CA VAL A 476 -0.26 22.21 10.17
C VAL A 476 -0.43 23.32 9.13
N THR A 477 0.53 23.48 8.23
CA THR A 477 0.44 24.45 7.14
C THR A 477 0.23 23.71 5.81
N LEU A 478 -0.91 23.91 5.19
CA LEU A 478 -1.22 23.48 3.84
C LEU A 478 -0.53 24.46 2.86
N GLY A 479 0.44 23.99 2.07
CA GLY A 479 1.04 24.75 0.97
C GLY A 479 0.05 24.97 -0.18
N GLU A 480 0.51 25.18 -1.43
CA GLU A 480 -0.38 25.03 -2.60
C GLU A 480 -0.67 23.54 -2.82
N ALA A 481 -1.57 23.00 -2.01
CA ALA A 481 -1.95 21.62 -2.04
C ALA A 481 -2.93 21.35 -3.18
N GLU A 482 -2.61 20.40 -4.07
CA GLU A 482 -3.57 19.94 -5.06
C GLU A 482 -4.58 19.02 -4.36
N LEU A 483 -5.84 19.44 -4.43
CA LEU A 483 -7.01 18.68 -4.00
C LEU A 483 -7.62 18.03 -5.24
N VAL A 484 -7.43 16.72 -5.38
CA VAL A 484 -8.15 15.94 -6.39
C VAL A 484 -9.40 15.38 -5.75
N ALA A 485 -10.56 15.87 -6.19
CA ALA A 485 -11.86 15.35 -5.77
C ALA A 485 -12.49 14.55 -6.91
N THR A 486 -12.62 13.24 -6.74
CA THR A 486 -13.38 12.39 -7.67
C THR A 486 -14.81 12.27 -7.15
N THR A 487 -15.74 13.01 -7.77
CA THR A 487 -17.17 12.92 -7.45
C THR A 487 -17.81 11.85 -8.33
N LYS A 488 -18.48 10.87 -7.73
CA LYS A 488 -19.40 9.96 -8.44
C LYS A 488 -20.79 10.11 -7.84
N ASP A 489 -21.75 10.43 -8.69
CA ASP A 489 -23.20 10.53 -8.42
C ASP A 489 -23.57 11.05 -7.00
N TYR A 490 -23.54 12.38 -6.80
CA TYR A 490 -23.77 13.07 -5.50
C TYR A 490 -25.06 12.62 -4.77
N LYS A 491 -26.09 12.21 -5.50
CA LYS A 491 -27.38 11.75 -4.94
C LYS A 491 -27.45 10.26 -4.59
N LYS A 492 -26.41 9.49 -4.91
CA LYS A 492 -26.38 8.04 -4.71
C LYS A 492 -25.16 7.57 -3.93
N ASP A 493 -23.97 8.13 -4.21
CA ASP A 493 -22.70 7.62 -3.67
C ASP A 493 -21.70 8.72 -3.18
N GLY A 494 -21.70 9.96 -3.72
CA GLY A 494 -21.09 11.20 -3.18
C GLY A 494 -19.62 11.17 -2.67
N VAL A 495 -18.73 11.92 -3.36
CA VAL A 495 -17.26 12.07 -3.14
C VAL A 495 -16.57 10.75 -2.81
N GLU A 496 -16.05 10.05 -3.83
CA GLU A 496 -15.42 8.73 -3.65
C GLU A 496 -13.95 8.82 -3.20
N ARG A 497 -13.33 9.99 -3.30
CA ARG A 497 -11.92 10.22 -2.91
C ARG A 497 -11.63 11.70 -2.80
N MET A 498 -11.03 12.13 -1.69
CA MET A 498 -10.34 13.42 -1.56
C MET A 498 -8.87 13.12 -1.27
N THR A 499 -7.99 13.56 -2.15
CA THR A 499 -6.53 13.54 -1.97
C THR A 499 -6.05 14.96 -1.69
N ILE A 500 -5.36 15.18 -0.56
CA ILE A 500 -4.69 16.45 -0.25
C ILE A 500 -3.19 16.20 -0.43
N ASN A 501 -2.51 16.89 -1.36
CA ASN A 501 -1.06 16.75 -1.58
C ASN A 501 -0.29 17.95 -0.98
N ALA A 502 0.87 17.76 -0.36
CA ALA A 502 1.85 18.82 -0.02
C ALA A 502 1.62 19.78 1.20
N PRO A 503 1.09 19.35 2.36
CA PRO A 503 1.21 20.16 3.58
C PRO A 503 2.58 20.01 4.27
N THR A 504 3.16 21.13 4.72
CA THR A 504 4.28 21.16 5.66
C THR A 504 3.74 21.23 7.09
N ALA A 505 4.11 20.29 7.96
CA ALA A 505 3.68 20.26 9.36
C ALA A 505 4.84 20.63 10.28
N SER A 506 4.59 21.50 11.26
CA SER A 506 5.58 21.85 12.29
C SER A 506 5.01 21.57 13.68
N ILE A 507 5.73 20.81 14.49
CA ILE A 507 5.31 20.41 15.83
C ILE A 507 6.13 21.22 16.83
N GLU A 508 5.50 21.82 17.85
CA GLU A 508 6.27 22.49 18.91
C GLU A 508 6.97 21.46 19.81
N ASN A 509 8.25 21.20 19.52
CA ASN A 509 9.31 20.73 20.44
C ASN A 509 10.67 20.63 19.72
N GLY A 510 10.92 21.50 18.74
CA GLY A 510 12.16 21.51 17.95
C GLY A 510 12.15 20.58 16.72
N SER A 511 11.06 19.85 16.49
CA SER A 511 10.89 18.97 15.32
C SER A 511 9.98 19.58 14.25
N SER A 512 10.32 19.40 12.97
CA SER A 512 9.51 19.88 11.84
C SER A 512 9.50 18.86 10.70
N PHE A 513 8.36 18.71 10.04
CA PHE A 513 8.21 17.92 8.82
C PHE A 513 8.08 18.83 7.59
N ALA A 514 8.96 18.65 6.61
CA ALA A 514 8.90 19.32 5.33
C ALA A 514 8.74 18.28 4.22
N GLY A 515 7.52 18.15 3.70
CA GLY A 515 7.23 17.16 2.68
C GLY A 515 5.83 17.23 2.13
N SER A 516 5.43 16.14 1.48
CA SER A 516 4.07 15.88 1.09
C SER A 516 3.40 14.95 2.08
N VAL A 517 2.18 15.29 2.47
CA VAL A 517 1.22 14.34 3.02
C VAL A 517 0.19 14.14 1.93
N GLU A 518 -0.18 12.90 1.68
CA GLU A 518 -1.33 12.47 0.90
C GLU A 518 -2.32 11.81 1.86
N LEU A 519 -3.53 12.35 1.95
CA LEU A 519 -4.62 11.77 2.74
C LEU A 519 -5.66 11.23 1.78
N GLU A 520 -6.05 9.96 1.89
CA GLU A 520 -7.24 9.43 1.20
C GLU A 520 -8.40 9.39 2.19
N LEU A 521 -9.36 10.28 2.00
CA LEU A 521 -10.64 10.24 2.73
C LEU A 521 -11.67 9.49 1.90
N VAL A 522 -12.38 8.55 2.52
CA VAL A 522 -13.48 7.81 1.87
C VAL A 522 -14.77 7.96 2.66
N ARG A 523 -15.87 8.07 1.94
CA ARG A 523 -17.20 8.08 2.54
C ARG A 523 -17.59 6.66 2.97
N ARG A 524 -18.07 6.52 4.22
CA ARG A 524 -18.57 5.23 4.72
C ARG A 524 -19.92 4.87 4.07
N ALA A 525 -20.07 3.60 3.66
CA ALA A 525 -21.26 3.08 2.97
C ALA A 525 -22.50 2.86 3.87
N GLN A 526 -22.38 3.04 5.19
CA GLN A 526 -23.47 2.94 6.16
C GLN A 526 -23.46 4.19 7.06
N PRO A 527 -24.62 4.69 7.49
CA PRO A 527 -24.67 5.72 8.53
C PRO A 527 -24.00 5.16 9.78
N PHE A 528 -22.87 5.76 10.16
CA PHE A 528 -22.03 5.29 11.24
C PHE A 528 -21.91 6.37 12.32
N ILE A 529 -21.65 5.92 13.54
CA ILE A 529 -21.64 6.68 14.79
C ILE A 529 -20.34 7.51 14.82
N THR A 530 -20.42 8.84 14.78
CA THR A 530 -19.27 9.74 15.00
C THR A 530 -19.58 10.75 16.09
N ASN A 531 -18.63 10.96 17.00
CA ASN A 531 -18.80 11.88 18.13
C ASN A 531 -19.10 13.31 17.66
N GLY A 532 -20.24 13.83 18.09
CA GLY A 532 -20.54 15.26 18.10
C GLY A 532 -21.23 15.60 19.43
N ARG A 533 -21.04 16.81 19.95
CA ARG A 533 -21.51 17.19 21.30
C ARG A 533 -22.65 18.20 21.19
N LEU A 534 -23.92 17.80 21.39
CA LEU A 534 -25.05 18.73 21.40
C LEU A 534 -25.39 19.30 22.79
N SER A 535 -25.09 20.59 22.94
CA SER A 535 -25.80 21.59 23.75
C SER A 535 -25.89 21.44 25.29
N GLY A 536 -25.24 22.40 25.96
CA GLY A 536 -25.96 23.38 26.79
C GLY A 536 -26.15 23.12 28.29
N ASP A 537 -26.02 21.89 28.76
CA ASP A 537 -25.89 21.59 30.19
C ASP A 537 -24.79 20.54 30.38
N GLN A 538 -24.07 20.58 31.50
CA GLN A 538 -22.88 19.76 31.69
C GLN A 538 -23.19 18.26 31.52
N ASP A 539 -22.31 17.57 30.77
CA ASP A 539 -22.14 16.10 30.68
C ASP A 539 -22.83 15.26 29.58
N ASP A 540 -23.27 15.80 28.44
CA ASP A 540 -23.84 14.95 27.36
C ASP A 540 -23.23 15.18 25.95
N ASN A 541 -22.64 14.13 25.37
CA ASN A 541 -22.29 14.00 23.94
C ASN A 541 -23.58 13.59 23.19
N VAL A 542 -23.88 14.05 21.97
CA VAL A 542 -25.03 13.59 21.16
C VAL A 542 -24.73 13.73 19.67
N LEU A 543 -24.72 12.61 18.94
CA LEU A 543 -24.50 12.46 17.50
C LEU A 543 -25.53 13.23 16.69
N THR A 544 -25.18 13.63 15.47
CA THR A 544 -26.14 13.83 14.38
C THR A 544 -25.70 13.02 13.16
N GLN A 545 -26.65 12.46 12.38
CA GLN A 545 -26.34 11.87 11.06
C GLN A 545 -25.79 12.95 10.12
N ARG A 546 -24.47 13.14 10.12
CA ARG A 546 -23.72 13.92 9.12
C ARG A 546 -22.82 12.98 8.30
N PHE A 547 -22.34 13.47 7.17
CA PHE A 547 -21.54 12.70 6.22
C PHE A 547 -20.15 12.40 6.82
N ALA A 548 -20.00 11.31 7.57
CA ALA A 548 -18.70 10.94 8.13
C ALA A 548 -17.74 10.45 7.03
N MET A 549 -16.84 11.33 6.57
CA MET A 549 -15.63 10.90 5.87
C MET A 549 -14.72 10.18 6.85
N ALA A 550 -14.06 9.13 6.38
CA ALA A 550 -13.17 8.33 7.20
C ALA A 550 -11.78 8.26 6.54
N LEU A 551 -10.74 8.40 7.35
CA LEU A 551 -9.35 8.42 6.92
C LEU A 551 -8.88 7.03 6.48
N LYS A 552 -8.87 6.73 5.19
CA LYS A 552 -8.51 5.40 4.67
C LYS A 552 -7.00 5.21 4.55
N THR A 553 -6.29 6.23 4.08
CA THR A 553 -4.84 6.20 4.00
C THR A 553 -4.26 7.54 4.44
N VAL A 554 -3.09 7.46 5.08
CA VAL A 554 -2.19 8.58 5.33
C VAL A 554 -0.87 8.17 4.71
N SER A 555 -0.43 8.87 3.67
CA SER A 555 0.91 8.79 3.14
C SER A 555 1.63 10.09 3.45
N VAL A 556 2.90 10.00 3.81
CA VAL A 556 3.74 11.11 4.26
C VAL A 556 5.08 10.86 3.64
N ASP A 557 5.58 11.80 2.89
CA ASP A 557 6.84 11.71 2.17
C ASP A 557 7.59 13.02 2.34
N GLY A 558 8.68 13.02 3.09
CA GLY A 558 9.42 14.25 3.34
C GLY A 558 10.51 14.17 4.38
N ASP A 559 11.07 15.34 4.65
CA ASP A 559 12.17 15.56 5.57
C ASP A 559 11.64 15.82 6.99
N PHE A 560 11.95 14.91 7.91
CA PHE A 560 11.81 15.11 9.34
C PHE A 560 13.08 15.78 9.86
N THR A 561 12.93 16.95 10.45
CA THR A 561 13.99 17.63 11.17
C THR A 561 13.70 17.49 12.65
N THR A 562 14.66 17.02 13.44
CA THR A 562 14.66 17.07 14.91
C THR A 562 15.81 17.97 15.37
N GLU A 563 15.94 18.23 16.68
CA GLU A 563 17.03 19.07 17.21
C GLU A 563 18.44 18.60 16.78
N ASP A 564 18.61 17.30 16.49
CA ASP A 564 19.90 16.68 16.23
C ASP A 564 20.12 16.22 14.77
N ARG A 565 19.08 16.15 13.91
CA ARG A 565 19.20 15.58 12.54
C ARG A 565 18.09 16.03 11.57
N VAL A 566 18.38 15.95 10.27
CA VAL A 566 17.37 15.93 9.19
C VAL A 566 17.39 14.54 8.54
N SER A 567 16.25 13.88 8.43
CA SER A 567 16.09 12.57 7.79
C SER A 567 14.88 12.55 6.86
N SER A 568 15.04 12.02 5.65
CA SER A 568 13.96 11.91 4.67
C SER A 568 13.31 10.54 4.80
N HIS A 569 11.98 10.50 4.98
CA HIS A 569 11.23 9.26 5.12
C HIS A 569 9.94 9.32 4.31
N ASN A 570 9.62 8.19 3.68
CA ASN A 570 8.26 7.87 3.30
C ASN A 570 7.61 7.12 4.47
N PHE A 571 6.32 7.35 4.70
CA PHE A 571 5.50 6.73 5.72
C PHE A 571 4.09 6.60 5.16
N THR A 572 3.58 5.38 5.04
CA THR A 572 2.20 5.16 4.61
C THR A 572 1.47 4.28 5.61
N ILE A 573 0.49 4.85 6.32
CA ILE A 573 -0.56 4.10 7.00
C ILE A 573 -1.68 3.81 6.01
N LYS A 574 -2.01 2.53 5.86
CA LYS A 574 -3.26 2.08 5.22
C LYS A 574 -4.19 1.49 6.28
N LEU A 575 -5.46 1.88 6.26
CA LEU A 575 -6.52 1.38 7.15
C LEU A 575 -7.53 0.58 6.33
N PRO A 576 -7.20 -0.65 5.92
CA PRO A 576 -7.98 -1.42 4.95
C PRO A 576 -9.38 -1.80 5.44
N ASN A 577 -9.60 -1.79 6.76
CA ASN A 577 -10.87 -2.17 7.38
C ASN A 577 -11.74 -0.98 7.82
N ILE A 578 -11.53 0.21 7.24
CA ILE A 578 -12.25 1.43 7.63
C ILE A 578 -13.77 1.38 7.44
N GLY A 579 -14.27 0.47 6.59
CA GLY A 579 -15.70 0.20 6.45
C GLY A 579 -16.31 -0.54 7.64
N SER A 580 -15.49 -1.18 8.48
CA SER A 580 -15.92 -2.07 9.59
C SER A 580 -15.37 -1.67 10.97
N PHE A 581 -14.29 -0.90 11.01
CA PHE A 581 -13.60 -0.47 12.23
C PHE A 581 -13.73 1.05 12.42
N ASP A 582 -13.92 1.47 13.67
CA ASP A 582 -14.06 2.86 14.06
C ASP A 582 -12.74 3.38 14.63
N LEU A 583 -11.90 3.93 13.76
CA LEU A 583 -10.61 4.47 14.16
C LEU A 583 -10.78 5.65 15.14
N THR A 584 -11.74 6.53 14.90
CA THR A 584 -11.93 7.74 15.72
C THR A 584 -12.34 7.35 17.15
N SER A 585 -13.36 6.49 17.33
CA SER A 585 -13.72 6.03 18.68
C SER A 585 -12.64 5.20 19.37
N TYR A 586 -11.85 4.42 18.60
CA TYR A 586 -10.72 3.66 19.16
C TYR A 586 -9.56 4.55 19.62
N LEU A 587 -9.29 5.65 18.91
CA LEU A 587 -8.23 6.59 19.27
C LEU A 587 -8.65 7.55 20.40
N ASP A 588 -9.95 7.89 20.50
CA ASP A 588 -10.49 8.81 21.51
C ASP A 588 -10.71 8.18 22.90
N ASP A 589 -10.49 6.87 23.07
CA ASP A 589 -10.64 6.10 24.33
C ASP A 589 -12.02 6.26 25.03
N ASN A 590 -13.07 6.56 24.26
CA ASN A 590 -14.41 6.80 24.78
C ASN A 590 -15.19 5.49 24.99
N GLU A 591 -15.65 5.24 26.21
CA GLU A 591 -16.45 4.04 26.55
C GLU A 591 -17.91 4.12 26.08
N VAL A 592 -18.43 5.32 25.78
CA VAL A 592 -19.86 5.54 25.47
C VAL A 592 -20.07 6.62 24.41
N VAL A 593 -20.95 6.36 23.45
CA VAL A 593 -21.34 7.27 22.36
C VAL A 593 -22.85 7.48 22.33
N TYR A 594 -23.36 8.59 21.79
CA TYR A 594 -24.79 8.93 21.85
C TYR A 594 -25.39 9.15 20.47
N TYR A 595 -26.45 8.45 20.07
CA TYR A 595 -27.04 8.45 18.73
C TYR A 595 -28.09 9.54 18.49
N GLU A 596 -28.21 10.08 17.26
CA GLU A 596 -29.41 10.79 16.77
C GLU A 596 -29.70 10.48 15.28
N GLN A 597 -30.96 10.19 14.96
CA GLN A 597 -31.46 10.03 13.61
C GLN A 597 -32.73 10.86 13.41
N SER A 598 -32.69 11.82 12.48
CA SER A 598 -33.85 12.63 12.12
C SER A 598 -34.83 11.89 11.22
N ARG A 599 -36.12 12.22 11.34
CA ARG A 599 -37.22 11.77 10.45
C ARG A 599 -37.44 10.25 10.39
N VAL A 600 -37.28 9.58 11.53
CA VAL A 600 -37.38 8.10 11.65
C VAL A 600 -38.78 7.49 11.54
N LEU A 601 -39.83 8.30 11.52
CA LEU A 601 -41.22 7.84 11.49
C LEU A 601 -41.84 8.08 10.12
N GLY A 602 -42.45 7.02 9.58
CA GLY A 602 -43.48 7.18 8.55
C GLY A 602 -44.69 7.95 9.10
N GLN A 603 -45.39 8.66 8.22
CA GLN A 603 -46.50 9.56 8.58
C GLN A 603 -47.59 8.87 9.43
N ASP A 604 -47.87 7.58 9.21
CA ASP A 604 -48.86 6.82 9.96
C ASP A 604 -48.47 6.60 11.43
N LYS A 605 -47.19 6.29 11.70
CA LYS A 605 -46.68 6.12 13.07
C LYS A 605 -46.62 7.46 13.79
N LEU A 606 -46.21 8.52 13.09
CA LEU A 606 -46.22 9.88 13.63
C LEU A 606 -47.65 10.30 14.01
N ASN A 607 -48.63 10.08 13.13
CA ASN A 607 -50.03 10.38 13.42
C ASN A 607 -50.58 9.58 14.61
N ALA A 608 -50.19 8.30 14.75
CA ALA A 608 -50.58 7.46 15.88
C ALA A 608 -50.00 7.98 17.21
N ILE A 609 -48.73 8.37 17.21
CA ILE A 609 -48.05 8.97 18.37
C ILE A 609 -48.69 10.31 18.75
N ILE A 610 -48.96 11.19 17.78
CA ILE A 610 -49.63 12.48 18.00
C ILE A 610 -51.05 12.27 18.55
N ALA A 611 -51.81 11.32 17.99
CA ALA A 611 -53.17 11.01 18.43
C ALA A 611 -53.20 10.50 19.88
N LYS A 612 -52.19 9.71 20.27
CA LYS A 612 -52.02 9.22 21.64
C LYS A 612 -51.56 10.32 22.60
N ALA A 613 -50.70 11.23 22.13
CA ALA A 613 -50.24 12.37 22.91
C ALA A 613 -51.35 13.40 23.21
N GLY A 614 -52.48 13.32 22.49
CA GLY A 614 -53.74 13.98 22.88
C GLY A 614 -53.78 15.50 22.72
N ARG A 615 -52.83 16.11 21.99
CA ARG A 615 -52.83 17.56 21.67
C ARG A 615 -52.15 17.87 20.33
N ASP A 616 -52.54 19.02 19.78
CA ASP A 616 -51.81 19.71 18.72
C ASP A 616 -50.40 20.09 19.21
N ILE A 617 -49.38 19.45 18.65
CA ILE A 617 -47.96 19.88 18.68
C ILE A 617 -47.79 21.29 18.04
N ALA A 618 -48.87 21.87 17.49
CA ALA A 618 -48.92 23.12 16.74
C ALA A 618 -48.34 24.36 17.44
N ASN A 619 -48.27 24.38 18.78
CA ASN A 619 -47.77 25.52 19.58
C ASN A 619 -46.28 25.43 19.98
N GLY A 620 -45.50 24.52 19.37
CA GLY A 620 -44.05 24.41 19.63
C GLY A 620 -43.70 23.61 20.88
N ALA A 621 -44.60 22.75 21.35
CA ALA A 621 -44.30 21.81 22.43
C ALA A 621 -43.53 20.61 21.87
N SER A 622 -42.46 20.19 22.56
CA SER A 622 -41.75 18.93 22.32
C SER A 622 -41.98 17.95 23.47
N PHE A 623 -41.86 16.66 23.16
CA PHE A 623 -41.73 15.63 24.17
C PHE A 623 -40.82 14.51 23.66
N THR A 624 -40.16 13.84 24.60
CA THR A 624 -39.29 12.69 24.36
C THR A 624 -39.80 11.52 25.17
N PHE A 625 -39.82 10.32 24.60
CA PHE A 625 -40.14 9.10 25.35
C PHE A 625 -39.20 7.97 24.94
N GLY A 626 -38.91 7.04 25.84
CA GLY A 626 -37.89 6.04 25.58
C GLY A 626 -37.65 5.06 26.72
N LYS A 627 -36.51 4.36 26.64
CA LYS A 627 -35.98 3.47 27.67
C LYS A 627 -34.51 3.76 27.99
N TYR A 628 -34.07 3.44 29.19
CA TYR A 628 -32.67 3.47 29.61
C TYR A 628 -32.37 2.29 30.55
N LEU A 629 -31.10 1.87 30.63
CA LEU A 629 -30.61 0.93 31.62
C LEU A 629 -30.19 1.70 32.87
N ASP A 630 -30.68 1.30 34.04
CA ASP A 630 -30.21 1.84 35.32
C ASP A 630 -28.86 1.26 35.75
N GLU A 631 -28.34 1.69 36.90
CA GLU A 631 -27.06 1.21 37.46
C GLU A 631 -27.03 -0.30 37.72
N ALA A 632 -28.18 -0.96 37.84
CA ALA A 632 -28.30 -2.40 38.00
C ALA A 632 -28.41 -3.14 36.64
N GLY A 633 -28.45 -2.40 35.53
CA GLY A 633 -28.67 -2.94 34.19
C GLY A 633 -30.12 -3.30 33.89
N GLU A 634 -31.09 -2.80 34.67
CA GLU A 634 -32.52 -3.03 34.43
C GLU A 634 -33.11 -1.94 33.51
N GLU A 635 -33.97 -2.33 32.57
CA GLU A 635 -34.63 -1.39 31.67
C GLU A 635 -35.71 -0.57 32.39
N GLN A 636 -35.55 0.74 32.37
CA GLN A 636 -36.50 1.73 32.85
C GLN A 636 -37.06 2.52 31.68
N SER A 637 -38.37 2.83 31.73
CA SER A 637 -39.02 3.63 30.70
C SER A 637 -39.19 5.07 31.17
N TYR A 638 -39.01 6.04 30.28
CA TYR A 638 -39.04 7.46 30.63
C TYR A 638 -39.81 8.31 29.62
N ARG A 639 -40.16 9.52 30.07
CA ARG A 639 -40.67 10.59 29.22
C ARG A 639 -40.25 11.94 29.79
N LEU A 640 -39.91 12.86 28.89
CA LEU A 640 -39.60 14.26 29.16
C LEU A 640 -40.49 15.15 28.30
N GLY A 641 -40.94 16.30 28.80
CA GLY A 641 -41.77 17.23 28.04
C GLY A 641 -42.15 18.48 28.83
N THR A 642 -42.72 19.47 28.15
CA THR A 642 -43.19 20.71 28.79
C THR A 642 -44.43 20.48 29.69
N ASP A 643 -44.61 21.31 30.72
CA ASP A 643 -45.68 21.21 31.72
C ASP A 643 -47.05 20.91 31.05
N ASN A 644 -47.69 19.81 31.49
CA ASN A 644 -48.97 19.22 31.04
C ASN A 644 -48.94 18.10 29.98
N ILE A 645 -47.77 17.54 29.62
CA ILE A 645 -47.66 16.28 28.87
C ILE A 645 -47.52 15.06 29.83
N ASP A 646 -47.36 15.33 31.14
CA ASP A 646 -46.96 14.34 32.15
C ASP A 646 -47.96 13.22 32.49
N GLN A 647 -49.15 13.19 31.88
CA GLN A 647 -50.22 12.24 32.23
C GLN A 647 -50.40 11.07 31.24
N LEU A 648 -49.57 10.98 30.19
CA LEU A 648 -49.66 9.89 29.21
C LEU A 648 -48.95 8.61 29.72
N PRO A 649 -49.51 7.40 29.48
CA PRO A 649 -48.79 6.16 29.76
C PRO A 649 -47.67 5.95 28.72
N VAL A 650 -46.41 5.89 29.18
CA VAL A 650 -45.24 5.65 28.31
C VAL A 650 -45.32 4.32 27.57
N ASP A 651 -45.88 3.28 28.20
CA ASP A 651 -46.05 1.96 27.60
C ASP A 651 -46.89 1.98 26.31
N GLU A 652 -47.89 2.88 26.23
CA GLU A 652 -48.72 3.04 25.03
C GLU A 652 -47.95 3.68 23.87
N LEU A 653 -46.97 4.53 24.16
CA LEU A 653 -46.09 5.15 23.16
C LEU A 653 -45.02 4.15 22.70
N LEU A 654 -44.40 3.43 23.62
CA LEU A 654 -43.41 2.38 23.33
C LEU A 654 -44.01 1.24 22.49
N ALA A 655 -45.30 0.93 22.65
CA ALA A 655 -45.99 -0.05 21.81
C ALA A 655 -46.13 0.37 20.33
N ILE A 656 -46.04 1.67 20.02
CA ILE A 656 -46.08 2.19 18.64
C ILE A 656 -44.67 2.25 18.04
N TYR A 657 -43.71 2.68 18.86
CA TYR A 657 -42.32 2.83 18.48
C TYR A 657 -41.45 2.66 19.73
N ASN A 658 -40.67 1.59 19.81
CA ASN A 658 -39.73 1.37 20.90
C ASN A 658 -38.33 1.85 20.44
N PRO A 659 -37.86 3.03 20.87
CA PRO A 659 -36.60 3.59 20.39
C PRO A 659 -35.41 2.68 20.65
N MET A 660 -35.40 1.98 21.80
CA MET A 660 -34.27 1.16 22.23
C MET A 660 -34.16 -0.13 21.44
N GLU A 661 -35.27 -0.84 21.21
CA GLU A 661 -35.28 -2.04 20.36
C GLU A 661 -34.97 -1.71 18.90
N ILE A 662 -35.47 -0.57 18.40
CA ILE A 662 -35.21 -0.15 17.01
C ILE A 662 -33.74 0.22 16.85
N LEU A 663 -33.19 1.01 17.77
CA LEU A 663 -31.79 1.37 17.74
C LEU A 663 -30.90 0.13 17.90
N GLN A 664 -31.20 -0.77 18.84
CA GLN A 664 -30.46 -2.03 19.00
C GLN A 664 -30.53 -2.91 17.75
N ALA A 665 -31.69 -2.99 17.09
CA ALA A 665 -31.82 -3.75 15.84
C ALA A 665 -31.07 -3.11 14.66
N GLN A 666 -30.95 -1.78 14.64
CA GLN A 666 -30.14 -1.06 13.64
C GLN A 666 -28.64 -1.28 13.86
N LEU A 667 -28.19 -1.34 15.12
CA LEU A 667 -26.79 -1.48 15.49
C LEU A 667 -26.31 -2.94 15.53
N GLY A 668 -27.23 -3.89 15.64
CA GLY A 668 -26.92 -5.32 15.82
C GLY A 668 -26.39 -5.61 17.23
N ASP A 669 -25.88 -6.82 17.45
CA ASP A 669 -25.45 -7.29 18.77
C ASP A 669 -24.05 -6.79 19.19
N LYS A 670 -23.34 -6.09 18.29
CA LYS A 670 -21.96 -5.60 18.49
C LYS A 670 -21.89 -4.44 19.50
N TYR A 671 -22.96 -3.66 19.60
CA TYR A 671 -23.03 -2.47 20.44
C TYR A 671 -24.14 -2.66 21.47
N LYS A 672 -23.95 -2.13 22.68
CA LYS A 672 -24.97 -2.21 23.72
C LYS A 672 -25.66 -0.86 23.87
N VAL A 673 -26.95 -0.79 23.58
CA VAL A 673 -27.72 0.44 23.79
C VAL A 673 -28.00 0.60 25.29
N LEU A 674 -27.43 1.65 25.89
CA LEU A 674 -27.66 2.03 27.29
C LEU A 674 -28.93 2.86 27.47
N ALA A 675 -29.30 3.68 26.47
CA ALA A 675 -30.56 4.42 26.46
C ALA A 675 -31.01 4.72 25.04
N ALA A 676 -32.30 4.90 24.83
CA ALA A 676 -32.82 5.44 23.58
C ALA A 676 -34.16 6.13 23.80
N GLY A 677 -34.36 7.23 23.09
CA GLY A 677 -35.57 8.03 23.12
C GLY A 677 -36.01 8.44 21.73
N LEU A 678 -37.29 8.76 21.56
CA LEU A 678 -37.79 9.44 20.39
C LEU A 678 -38.24 10.83 20.81
N GLU A 679 -37.53 11.85 20.36
CA GLU A 679 -37.97 13.23 20.45
C GLU A 679 -38.97 13.51 19.34
N VAL A 680 -40.09 14.14 19.71
CA VAL A 680 -41.13 14.56 18.77
C VAL A 680 -41.36 16.05 18.95
N THR A 681 -41.14 16.80 17.87
CA THR A 681 -41.36 18.24 17.80
C THR A 681 -42.39 18.58 16.72
N LYS A 682 -42.71 19.87 16.57
CA LYS A 682 -43.58 20.35 15.49
C LYS A 682 -42.95 20.19 14.11
N ASP A 683 -41.63 20.29 14.06
CA ASP A 683 -40.85 20.41 12.83
C ASP A 683 -40.11 19.11 12.48
N GLY A 684 -40.11 18.11 13.36
CA GLY A 684 -39.43 16.83 13.13
C GLY A 684 -39.65 15.78 14.23
N HIS A 685 -39.06 14.61 14.04
CA HIS A 685 -39.05 13.53 15.03
C HIS A 685 -37.72 12.79 14.93
N ASN A 686 -37.00 12.69 16.05
CA ASN A 686 -35.61 12.30 16.09
C ASN A 686 -35.44 11.13 17.06
N LEU A 687 -34.90 10.01 16.58
CA LEU A 687 -34.49 8.89 17.43
C LEU A 687 -33.14 9.25 18.04
N VAL A 688 -33.07 9.36 19.36
CA VAL A 688 -31.83 9.57 20.11
C VAL A 688 -31.43 8.33 20.89
N GLY A 689 -30.15 8.16 21.23
CA GLY A 689 -29.71 7.07 22.11
C GLY A 689 -28.35 7.26 22.75
N LYS A 690 -27.99 6.34 23.65
CA LYS A 690 -26.71 6.23 24.34
C LYS A 690 -26.26 4.77 24.17
N ILE A 691 -25.03 4.57 23.74
CA ILE A 691 -24.49 3.31 23.23
C ILE A 691 -23.14 3.09 23.90
N ASP A 692 -23.01 1.97 24.59
CA ASP A 692 -21.75 1.50 25.15
C ASP A 692 -20.91 0.88 24.04
N VAL A 693 -19.68 1.39 23.90
CA VAL A 693 -18.66 0.95 22.95
C VAL A 693 -17.39 0.47 23.66
N SER A 694 -17.42 0.37 25.00
CA SER A 694 -16.26 -0.02 25.82
C SER A 694 -15.76 -1.44 25.55
N ASP A 695 -16.64 -2.34 25.09
CA ASP A 695 -16.30 -3.73 24.69
C ASP A 695 -15.81 -3.84 23.24
N LEU A 696 -15.42 -2.74 22.58
CA LEU A 696 -14.71 -2.78 21.29
C LEU A 696 -13.23 -3.22 21.43
N ASP A 697 -12.97 -4.19 22.30
CA ASP A 697 -11.69 -4.89 22.32
C ASP A 697 -11.38 -5.40 20.91
N GLU A 698 -10.14 -5.18 20.48
CA GLU A 698 -9.68 -5.71 19.21
C GLU A 698 -9.81 -7.24 19.22
N THR A 699 -10.56 -7.78 18.27
CA THR A 699 -10.74 -9.23 18.08
C THR A 699 -10.00 -9.68 16.83
N GLU A 700 -9.81 -10.98 16.65
CA GLU A 700 -9.22 -11.51 15.41
C GLU A 700 -10.03 -11.14 14.16
N GLU A 701 -11.35 -10.90 14.31
CA GLU A 701 -12.25 -10.51 13.22
C GLU A 701 -12.37 -8.99 13.04
N ASN A 702 -11.94 -8.18 14.03
CA ASN A 702 -12.10 -6.74 14.02
C ASN A 702 -11.03 -6.04 14.90
N PHE A 703 -9.93 -5.61 14.28
CA PHE A 703 -8.81 -4.90 14.90
C PHE A 703 -8.22 -3.86 13.94
N VAL A 704 -7.46 -2.87 14.42
CA VAL A 704 -6.82 -1.89 13.52
C VAL A 704 -5.74 -2.59 12.70
N GLN A 705 -5.95 -2.71 11.40
CA GLN A 705 -4.91 -3.09 10.47
C GLN A 705 -4.14 -1.84 10.05
N TRP A 706 -2.81 -1.91 10.07
CA TRP A 706 -1.96 -0.81 9.61
C TRP A 706 -0.72 -1.37 8.91
N GLY A 707 -0.21 -0.61 7.96
CA GLY A 707 1.08 -0.82 7.33
C GLY A 707 1.97 0.39 7.55
N PHE A 708 3.27 0.21 7.43
CA PHE A 708 4.27 1.25 7.52
C PHE A 708 5.44 0.88 6.60
N SER A 709 5.72 1.71 5.62
CA SER A 709 6.91 1.61 4.78
C SER A 709 7.84 2.78 5.06
N PHE A 710 9.15 2.60 4.99
CA PHE A 710 10.14 3.69 4.94
C PHE A 710 11.36 3.34 4.08
N SER A 711 12.03 4.37 3.59
CA SER A 711 13.30 4.26 2.86
C SER A 711 14.32 5.21 3.49
N GLU A 712 15.53 4.72 3.81
CA GLU A 712 16.61 5.55 4.34
C GLU A 712 17.92 5.28 3.59
N LYS A 713 18.66 6.36 3.30
CA LYS A 713 20.04 6.29 2.78
C LYS A 713 21.02 6.41 3.92
N TRP A 714 21.70 5.32 4.20
CA TRP A 714 22.75 5.17 5.19
C TRP A 714 24.11 5.49 4.55
N GLN A 715 24.77 6.54 4.99
CA GLN A 715 26.06 6.98 4.45
C GLN A 715 27.19 6.87 5.48
N ASN A 716 28.43 6.71 4.99
CA ASN A 716 29.67 6.74 5.78
C ASN A 716 29.88 5.56 6.73
N PHE A 717 29.37 4.37 6.41
CA PHE A 717 29.73 3.15 7.15
C PHE A 717 31.11 2.68 6.69
N GLU A 718 31.99 2.34 7.63
CA GLU A 718 33.31 1.80 7.30
C GLU A 718 33.13 0.47 6.56
N GLY A 719 33.51 0.41 5.27
CA GLY A 719 33.32 -0.75 4.41
C GLY A 719 31.98 -0.82 3.64
N LEU A 720 31.03 0.09 3.88
CA LEU A 720 29.78 0.25 3.12
C LEU A 720 29.50 1.75 2.88
N PRO A 721 30.05 2.37 1.82
CA PRO A 721 30.02 3.82 1.67
C PRO A 721 28.60 4.40 1.55
N THR A 722 27.66 3.67 0.94
CA THR A 722 26.23 4.02 0.91
C THR A 722 25.38 2.76 0.87
N VAL A 723 24.55 2.56 1.89
CA VAL A 723 23.51 1.53 1.94
C VAL A 723 22.15 2.23 1.82
N ILE A 724 21.25 1.67 1.03
CA ILE A 724 19.86 2.08 0.96
C ILE A 724 19.07 0.97 1.66
N MET A 725 18.32 1.33 2.68
CA MET A 725 17.42 0.41 3.37
C MET A 725 15.99 0.85 3.11
N THR A 726 15.21 -0.01 2.47
CA THR A 726 13.76 0.13 2.40
C THR A 726 13.14 -0.92 3.30
N ALA A 727 12.16 -0.57 4.12
CA ALA A 727 11.52 -1.50 5.02
C ALA A 727 10.01 -1.30 4.99
N ASN A 728 9.26 -2.40 5.06
CA ASN A 728 7.83 -2.42 5.24
C ASN A 728 7.50 -3.26 6.47
N ILE A 729 6.57 -2.80 7.28
CA ILE A 729 6.09 -3.42 8.51
C ILE A 729 4.57 -3.36 8.48
N GLU A 730 3.92 -4.49 8.70
CA GLU A 730 2.48 -4.58 8.67
C GLU A 730 1.96 -5.30 9.90
N ARG A 731 0.86 -4.77 10.40
CA ARG A 731 -0.02 -5.43 11.34
C ARG A 731 -1.28 -5.86 10.61
N ASP A 732 -1.24 -7.09 10.11
CA ASP A 732 -2.35 -7.79 9.47
C ASP A 732 -2.91 -8.90 10.38
N LEU A 733 -2.42 -9.02 11.62
CA LEU A 733 -2.94 -9.90 12.67
C LEU A 733 -3.14 -9.14 14.00
N LEU A 734 -4.10 -9.59 14.80
CA LEU A 734 -4.42 -8.98 16.11
C LEU A 734 -3.16 -8.81 17.00
N ASN A 735 -2.34 -9.85 17.11
CA ASN A 735 -1.12 -9.87 17.92
C ASN A 735 0.13 -10.16 17.07
N GLY A 736 0.17 -9.64 15.84
CA GLY A 736 1.26 -9.97 14.93
C GLY A 736 1.20 -9.26 13.60
N GLY A 737 2.11 -9.67 12.72
CA GLY A 737 1.98 -9.44 11.31
C GLY A 737 3.22 -9.82 10.53
N GLN A 738 3.71 -8.94 9.67
CA GLN A 738 4.86 -9.23 8.81
C GLN A 738 5.77 -8.01 8.66
N ALA A 739 7.04 -8.28 8.36
CA ALA A 739 7.99 -7.23 8.01
C ALA A 739 8.89 -7.70 6.88
N SER A 740 9.29 -6.77 6.01
CA SER A 740 10.24 -7.03 4.93
C SER A 740 11.21 -5.88 4.80
N TRP A 741 12.51 -6.15 4.79
CA TRP A 741 13.55 -5.16 4.55
C TRP A 741 14.27 -5.48 3.24
N LEU A 742 14.56 -4.45 2.46
CA LEU A 742 15.35 -4.48 1.25
C LEU A 742 16.59 -3.63 1.51
N LEU A 743 17.75 -4.30 1.58
CA LEU A 743 19.05 -3.67 1.72
C LEU A 743 19.76 -3.65 0.37
N SER A 744 20.23 -2.48 -0.01
CA SER A 744 20.85 -2.20 -1.29
C SER A 744 22.17 -1.47 -1.11
N TRP A 745 23.27 -1.97 -1.67
CA TRP A 745 24.55 -1.26 -1.65
C TRP A 745 25.44 -1.75 -2.80
N ASP A 746 26.25 -0.88 -3.40
CA ASP A 746 27.21 -1.23 -4.46
C ASP A 746 26.65 -2.19 -5.54
N GLY A 747 25.41 -1.96 -6.00
CA GLY A 747 24.73 -2.79 -6.99
C GLY A 747 24.15 -4.13 -6.47
N LYS A 748 24.45 -4.49 -5.22
CA LYS A 748 23.89 -5.66 -4.55
C LYS A 748 22.57 -5.33 -3.88
N GLN A 749 21.67 -6.31 -3.83
CA GLN A 749 20.35 -6.20 -3.22
C GLN A 749 20.05 -7.46 -2.41
N TYR A 750 19.55 -7.29 -1.19
CA TYR A 750 19.24 -8.36 -0.25
C TYR A 750 17.93 -8.10 0.45
N LYS A 751 17.09 -9.13 0.49
CA LYS A 751 15.77 -9.05 1.07
C LYS A 751 15.70 -9.88 2.34
N PHE A 752 15.21 -9.29 3.42
CA PHE A 752 14.98 -9.90 4.72
C PHE A 752 13.47 -9.95 4.94
N ASN A 753 12.87 -11.13 4.88
CA ASN A 753 11.44 -11.31 5.12
C ASN A 753 11.22 -11.97 6.46
N PHE A 754 10.40 -11.33 7.28
CA PHE A 754 9.89 -11.81 8.55
C PHE A 754 8.40 -12.10 8.38
N LYS A 755 8.06 -13.38 8.17
CA LYS A 755 6.67 -13.82 8.05
C LYS A 755 6.13 -14.32 9.39
N ASP A 756 4.83 -14.26 9.57
CA ASP A 756 4.11 -14.77 10.75
C ASP A 756 4.69 -14.24 12.07
N VAL A 757 5.06 -12.95 12.12
CA VAL A 757 5.59 -12.31 13.32
C VAL A 757 4.53 -12.39 14.41
N ASN A 758 4.85 -13.06 15.51
CA ASN A 758 3.96 -13.20 16.64
C ASN A 758 4.53 -12.44 17.83
N THR A 759 3.92 -11.31 18.18
CA THR A 759 4.42 -10.42 19.26
C THR A 759 4.20 -10.99 20.66
N THR A 760 3.38 -12.05 20.80
CA THR A 760 3.17 -12.74 22.09
C THR A 760 4.27 -13.77 22.36
N THR A 761 4.79 -14.41 21.31
CA THR A 761 5.81 -15.47 21.42
C THR A 761 7.21 -15.00 21.03
N ASN A 762 7.33 -13.85 20.38
CA ASN A 762 8.56 -13.31 19.78
C ASN A 762 9.21 -14.25 18.76
N LEU A 763 8.38 -14.98 18.00
CA LEU A 763 8.79 -15.88 16.93
C LEU A 763 8.38 -15.33 15.55
N THR A 764 9.16 -15.68 14.54
CA THR A 764 8.90 -15.35 13.13
C THR A 764 9.61 -16.34 12.20
N ASN A 765 9.21 -16.41 10.94
CA ASN A 765 9.92 -17.11 9.88
C ASN A 765 10.81 -16.12 9.13
N LEU A 766 12.14 -16.23 9.30
CA LEU A 766 13.12 -15.36 8.64
C LEU A 766 13.64 -15.98 7.34
N VAL A 767 13.57 -15.23 6.24
CA VAL A 767 14.22 -15.57 4.96
C VAL A 767 15.07 -14.41 4.50
N ILE A 768 16.36 -14.66 4.25
CA ILE A 768 17.29 -13.68 3.67
C ILE A 768 17.64 -14.16 2.26
N SER A 769 17.37 -13.36 1.24
CA SER A 769 17.59 -13.75 -0.16
C SER A 769 18.20 -12.64 -1.02
N ASN A 770 18.82 -13.02 -2.14
CA ASN A 770 19.24 -12.09 -3.20
C ASN A 770 18.41 -12.30 -4.48
N PRO A 771 18.46 -11.37 -5.46
CA PRO A 771 17.74 -11.49 -6.72
C PRO A 771 18.14 -12.69 -7.58
N MET A 772 19.27 -13.34 -7.29
CA MET A 772 19.73 -14.54 -8.00
C MET A 772 19.14 -15.83 -7.42
N ASP A 773 18.11 -15.72 -6.56
CA ASP A 773 17.38 -16.85 -5.98
C ASP A 773 18.29 -17.71 -5.08
N VAL A 774 19.24 -17.06 -4.41
CA VAL A 774 20.04 -17.64 -3.32
C VAL A 774 19.41 -17.20 -2.01
N ALA A 775 19.05 -18.14 -1.14
CA ALA A 775 18.31 -17.84 0.09
C ALA A 775 18.82 -18.61 1.31
N LEU A 776 18.86 -17.93 2.46
CA LEU A 776 18.99 -18.48 3.80
C LEU A 776 17.60 -18.46 4.47
N SER A 777 17.07 -19.63 4.84
CA SER A 777 15.79 -19.75 5.53
C SER A 777 15.98 -20.29 6.95
N ILE A 778 15.42 -19.56 7.93
CA ILE A 778 15.49 -19.85 9.35
C ILE A 778 14.04 -19.86 9.91
N PRO A 779 13.38 -21.02 9.98
CA PRO A 779 12.06 -21.13 10.60
C PRO A 779 12.14 -20.93 12.12
N GLU A 780 11.04 -20.45 12.71
CA GLU A 780 10.93 -20.19 14.17
C GLU A 780 12.10 -19.36 14.72
N PHE A 781 12.55 -18.37 13.93
CA PHE A 781 13.56 -17.43 14.34
C PHE A 781 13.09 -16.68 15.58
N ALA A 782 13.94 -16.66 16.60
CA ALA A 782 13.69 -15.99 17.87
C ALA A 782 14.81 -14.98 18.11
N PHE A 783 14.45 -13.70 18.14
CA PHE A 783 15.40 -12.58 18.17
C PHE A 783 16.38 -12.59 19.36
N GLN A 784 15.98 -13.18 20.49
CA GLN A 784 16.82 -13.28 21.70
C GLN A 784 17.41 -14.68 21.93
N SER A 785 17.34 -15.56 20.92
CA SER A 785 17.82 -16.94 21.03
C SER A 785 19.18 -17.11 20.36
N ASN A 786 20.13 -17.70 21.08
CA ASN A 786 21.42 -18.12 20.51
C ASN A 786 21.30 -19.44 19.73
N LYS A 787 20.11 -19.81 19.26
CA LYS A 787 19.89 -21.04 18.49
C LYS A 787 19.27 -20.68 17.16
N VAL A 788 19.99 -21.03 16.10
CA VAL A 788 19.59 -20.91 14.71
C VAL A 788 19.62 -22.29 14.08
N GLU A 789 18.55 -22.68 13.40
CA GLU A 789 18.48 -23.89 12.58
C GLU A 789 17.79 -23.53 11.28
N GLY A 790 18.38 -23.91 10.15
CA GLY A 790 17.94 -23.44 8.84
C GLY A 790 18.69 -24.09 7.68
N ALA A 791 18.53 -23.54 6.48
CA ALA A 791 19.16 -24.06 5.28
C ALA A 791 19.50 -22.95 4.26
N LEU A 792 20.56 -23.17 3.48
CA LEU A 792 20.86 -22.39 2.27
C LEU A 792 20.34 -23.11 1.04
N LYS A 793 19.73 -22.35 0.13
CA LYS A 793 19.21 -22.86 -1.15
C LYS A 793 19.62 -21.97 -2.33
N VAL A 794 19.68 -22.56 -3.51
CA VAL A 794 19.74 -21.87 -4.82
C VAL A 794 18.55 -22.36 -5.63
N GLY A 795 17.51 -21.53 -5.74
CA GLY A 795 16.13 -21.97 -5.99
C GLY A 795 15.68 -23.06 -5.06
N ASP A 796 15.09 -24.12 -5.61
CA ASP A 796 14.60 -25.24 -4.81
C ASP A 796 15.72 -26.15 -4.25
N LYS A 797 16.94 -26.01 -4.77
CA LYS A 797 18.04 -26.90 -4.44
C LYS A 797 18.68 -26.48 -3.12
N LYS A 798 18.52 -27.32 -2.09
CA LYS A 798 19.29 -27.18 -0.85
C LYS A 798 20.78 -27.40 -1.11
N VAL A 799 21.61 -26.43 -0.76
CA VAL A 799 23.06 -26.45 -0.95
C VAL A 799 23.86 -26.47 0.35
N ALA A 800 23.24 -26.08 1.48
CA ALA A 800 23.84 -26.26 2.80
C ALA A 800 22.79 -26.38 3.92
N ASP A 801 23.20 -27.03 5.02
CA ASP A 801 22.49 -27.02 6.31
C ASP A 801 23.12 -25.99 7.26
N VAL A 802 22.28 -25.21 7.95
CA VAL A 802 22.70 -24.16 8.89
C VAL A 802 22.24 -24.54 10.29
N LYS A 803 23.17 -24.61 11.25
CA LYS A 803 22.83 -25.01 12.62
C LYS A 803 23.79 -24.47 13.67
N THR A 804 23.25 -23.93 14.76
CA THR A 804 24.07 -23.61 15.93
C THR A 804 24.54 -24.89 16.63
N THR A 805 25.85 -25.05 16.74
CA THR A 805 26.53 -26.16 17.40
C THR A 805 27.54 -25.61 18.40
N LYS A 806 27.32 -25.87 19.69
CA LYS A 806 28.21 -25.40 20.79
C LYS A 806 28.38 -23.88 20.85
N GLY A 807 27.33 -23.14 20.49
CA GLY A 807 27.33 -21.67 20.49
C GLY A 807 27.88 -21.04 19.21
N LEU A 808 28.31 -21.83 18.22
CA LEU A 808 28.77 -21.34 16.91
C LEU A 808 27.77 -21.74 15.83
N LEU A 809 27.50 -20.87 14.87
CA LEU A 809 26.71 -21.18 13.69
C LEU A 809 27.57 -21.99 12.69
N LYS A 810 27.18 -23.23 12.43
CA LYS A 810 27.87 -24.10 11.46
C LYS A 810 27.06 -24.19 10.17
N ILE A 811 27.71 -23.96 9.04
CA ILE A 811 27.16 -24.13 7.69
C ILE A 811 27.84 -25.32 7.03
N SER A 812 27.10 -26.37 6.71
CA SER A 812 27.63 -27.61 6.10
C SER A 812 27.12 -27.76 4.67
N TYR A 813 28.02 -27.67 3.68
CA TYR A 813 27.68 -27.68 2.26
C TYR A 813 27.57 -29.09 1.68
N ILE A 814 26.81 -29.22 0.60
CA ILE A 814 26.62 -30.49 -0.12
C ILE A 814 27.90 -31.05 -0.77
N ASP A 815 28.93 -30.22 -0.94
CA ASP A 815 30.26 -30.62 -1.44
C ASP A 815 31.17 -31.22 -0.34
N ASN A 816 30.62 -31.43 0.88
CA ASN A 816 31.29 -31.90 2.09
C ASN A 816 32.28 -30.92 2.71
N THR A 817 32.30 -29.66 2.27
CA THR A 817 32.99 -28.59 2.98
C THR A 817 32.05 -27.99 4.05
N PHE A 818 32.61 -27.23 4.98
CA PHE A 818 31.82 -26.48 5.95
C PHE A 818 32.54 -25.17 6.29
N GLU A 819 31.78 -24.20 6.78
CA GLU A 819 32.31 -23.03 7.46
C GLU A 819 31.60 -22.84 8.81
N THR A 820 32.27 -22.12 9.70
CA THR A 820 31.73 -21.78 11.02
C THR A 820 31.77 -20.27 11.18
N LEU A 821 30.67 -19.74 11.67
CA LEU A 821 30.46 -18.36 12.06
C LEU A 821 30.31 -18.39 13.59
N GLU A 822 31.03 -17.55 14.33
CA GLU A 822 30.82 -17.49 15.79
C GLU A 822 29.55 -16.73 16.13
#